data_AF-A6GLD7-F1
#
_entry.id   AF-A6GLD7-F1
#
_cell.length_a   1.000
_cell.length_b   1.000
_cell.length_c   1.000
_cell.angle_alpha   90.00
_cell.angle_beta   90.00
_cell.angle_gamma   90.00
#
_symmetry.space_group_name_H-M   'P 1'
#
loop_
_entity.id
_entity.type
_entity.pdbx_description
1 polymer ?
#
loop_
_entity_poly.entity_id
_entity_poly.type
_entity_poly.pdbx_seq_one_letter_code
_entity_poly.pdbx_strand_id
1 'polypeptide(L)'
;MLRAWNDKPVDVQHTHKRSTQPAFAGITNQNKRHQSMNRFHRALPKAGLILASVFLFNAPTHAQNIPEISPTLRNMLGALPLDNAKEQLQGMVGALKQTSCGGGLKGCYFTEQGPVQLYFFTSNTAQQTFLVVLDKELAMPHLLKENVQKLMGGTKLSAPIISISTSDFALDTVKMPPSLQKVVREKYFNVNSLAFASGVQLAARADLGGAIKLAMQGFGVQGDDVTLRAAVVMPIPTDLVGGAGAGAGMATAISHGDTMKKAGADALSPEAFIEFQFEPNARLPLRMPEMDLTDATFFVNNALTFGFKGNAIYRAVPNKKIITHFQTPLNPAGVMDLTDFTFRMATPPAFTLEDHARVMFAMATPDARLAPYGGGFIRNIESYKNMLLTVTKPLSVFQVRNPNPPKEYRFGDNTKPFPTDPNNFNITLLGPLADGGPWMRLAGDAYILGQKMGWLDASAGMEGLHGVAGEMIDLKLGPLGRVKVKMEALADVDQRSQEISMRGNFVGQAVNVTMSGNTLSIEVPPSCVNPFEIKTSVAIEASTNIAQVFEGQGGANVDPSKIQGCIGAQLEAAYKKIAGEYKNLSGYTANAANAELKKISNAAAAAEAEAKKQAEAAEREYNRAKDKARNVASTSTNSVNKAFNDAGNAFKKLGKKKKHKPAPDPRFAASVFDWDFYYDNNQDVVKAKVDLATHWADDGFEKGRQGSPEFGASFYWHRYTDVQKLCKLGDRLCVTRHWLDYGIEQGRQGSPNFSLYSYMARYSDLRRAFGEENYETAITHWFDNGEELEGRNASPTSSDKVEVSGPARAGGGGGGFWSDMATCKNEYVTGFRIGAGRVVDRVQFRYPGGWAPRQGGGDTWPVDVTLPKGQYIVRVDYRSGSLVDQVSFTTNTGRKYGPYGGGGGSPGVYQVTPGEKLGCMRGRAGSSMDRLTFTSTGPR
;
A
#
# COMPACT_ATOMS: atom_id res chain seq x y z
N MET A 1 -9.19 -12.87 -3.65
CA MET A 1 -9.87 -12.15 -2.55
C MET A 1 -10.09 -10.70 -2.98
N LEU A 2 -11.35 -10.26 -2.93
CA LEU A 2 -11.87 -8.87 -2.87
C LEU A 2 -10.93 -7.71 -3.20
N ARG A 3 -11.23 -6.97 -4.27
CA ARG A 3 -11.27 -5.50 -4.27
C ARG A 3 -12.22 -5.03 -5.36
N ALA A 4 -13.29 -4.39 -4.94
CA ALA A 4 -14.24 -3.70 -5.80
C ALA A 4 -14.34 -2.24 -5.31
N TRP A 5 -14.76 -1.38 -6.25
CA TRP A 5 -15.26 -0.01 -6.15
C TRP A 5 -14.32 1.13 -6.56
N ASN A 6 -14.64 1.70 -7.73
CA ASN A 6 -14.53 3.13 -8.00
C ASN A 6 -15.87 3.57 -8.64
N ASP A 7 -16.52 4.55 -8.03
CA ASP A 7 -17.82 5.10 -8.41
C ASP A 7 -17.75 6.09 -9.58
N LYS A 8 -18.79 6.12 -10.41
CA LYS A 8 -19.33 7.33 -11.04
C LYS A 8 -20.86 7.29 -10.96
N PRO A 9 -21.54 8.36 -10.50
CA PRO A 9 -22.99 8.48 -10.60
C PRO A 9 -23.39 9.31 -11.83
N VAL A 10 -24.42 8.86 -12.53
CA VAL A 10 -25.33 9.71 -13.30
C VAL A 10 -26.74 9.28 -12.89
N ASP A 11 -27.50 10.24 -12.39
CA ASP A 11 -28.93 10.17 -12.07
C ASP A 11 -29.75 9.55 -13.20
N VAL A 12 -30.69 8.64 -12.89
CA VAL A 12 -32.13 8.78 -13.21
C VAL A 12 -32.96 7.88 -12.26
N GLN A 13 -34.04 8.49 -11.76
CA GLN A 13 -35.12 8.00 -10.92
C GLN A 13 -35.71 6.62 -11.27
N HIS A 14 -36.05 5.79 -10.27
CA HIS A 14 -37.45 5.56 -9.85
C HIS A 14 -37.58 4.42 -8.81
N THR A 15 -38.10 4.79 -7.65
CA THR A 15 -39.05 4.08 -6.77
C THR A 15 -39.30 2.58 -6.96
N HIS A 16 -39.10 1.76 -5.91
CA HIS A 16 -40.15 0.85 -5.42
C HIS A 16 -40.01 0.47 -3.93
N LYS A 17 -41.19 0.47 -3.29
CA LYS A 17 -41.47 0.21 -1.88
C LYS A 17 -41.18 -1.25 -1.47
N ARG A 18 -40.70 -1.38 -0.23
CA ARG A 18 -40.82 -2.57 0.64
C ARG A 18 -42.28 -2.87 0.96
N SER A 19 -42.61 -4.16 1.05
CA SER A 19 -43.35 -4.83 2.14
C SER A 19 -43.33 -6.34 1.77
N THR A 20 -43.22 -7.35 2.63
CA THR A 20 -43.38 -7.47 4.08
C THR A 20 -42.89 -8.88 4.47
N GLN A 21 -42.10 -8.95 5.54
CA GLN A 21 -41.92 -10.09 6.45
C GLN A 21 -43.24 -10.41 7.21
N PRO A 22 -43.31 -11.34 8.20
CA PRO A 22 -42.35 -12.32 8.77
C PRO A 22 -42.98 -13.72 9.00
N ALA A 23 -42.27 -14.71 9.56
CA ALA A 23 -42.42 -15.20 10.96
C ALA A 23 -42.66 -16.74 10.90
N PHE A 24 -42.22 -17.67 11.77
CA PHE A 24 -41.45 -17.67 13.02
C PHE A 24 -41.12 -19.15 13.39
N ALA A 25 -40.11 -19.35 14.25
CA ALA A 25 -39.83 -20.50 15.15
C ALA A 25 -39.61 -21.91 14.56
N GLY A 26 -38.66 -22.75 14.98
CA GLY A 26 -37.80 -22.76 16.16
C GLY A 26 -38.10 -23.96 17.08
N ILE A 27 -37.03 -24.69 17.46
CA ILE A 27 -36.81 -25.40 18.74
C ILE A 27 -36.77 -26.96 18.73
N THR A 28 -35.57 -27.45 19.11
CA THR A 28 -35.14 -28.69 19.83
C THR A 28 -35.31 -30.09 19.20
N ASN A 29 -34.57 -31.16 19.51
CA ASN A 29 -33.28 -31.55 20.13
C ASN A 29 -33.51 -32.98 20.71
N GLN A 30 -32.49 -33.83 20.71
CA GLN A 30 -32.28 -35.07 21.51
C GLN A 30 -32.69 -36.48 21.01
N ASN A 31 -31.63 -37.27 20.76
CA ASN A 31 -31.22 -38.56 21.38
C ASN A 31 -31.95 -39.91 21.20
N LYS A 32 -31.11 -40.90 20.80
CA LYS A 32 -30.85 -42.26 21.36
C LYS A 32 -31.62 -43.51 20.88
N ARG A 33 -30.78 -44.45 20.37
CA ARG A 33 -30.60 -45.90 20.67
C ARG A 33 -31.70 -46.96 20.33
N HIS A 34 -31.26 -47.88 19.45
CA HIS A 34 -31.28 -49.36 19.49
C HIS A 34 -32.52 -50.20 19.93
N GLN A 35 -32.99 -51.00 18.95
CA GLN A 35 -33.26 -52.45 18.91
C GLN A 35 -34.27 -53.15 19.87
N SER A 36 -35.28 -53.79 19.26
CA SER A 36 -35.65 -55.23 19.38
C SER A 36 -36.64 -55.57 18.23
N MET A 37 -36.55 -56.64 17.42
CA MET A 37 -36.65 -58.11 17.58
C MET A 37 -38.07 -58.69 17.79
N ASN A 38 -38.60 -59.38 16.75
CA ASN A 38 -39.55 -60.52 16.70
C ASN A 38 -40.02 -60.69 15.23
N ARG A 39 -40.28 -61.84 14.60
CA ARG A 39 -40.13 -63.29 14.83
C ARG A 39 -40.45 -64.00 13.48
N PHE A 40 -39.82 -65.16 13.26
CA PHE A 40 -40.07 -66.23 12.24
C PHE A 40 -41.54 -66.71 12.17
N HIS A 41 -42.11 -67.46 11.20
CA HIS A 41 -41.65 -68.56 10.33
C HIS A 41 -42.84 -69.05 9.45
N ARG A 42 -42.62 -69.57 8.21
CA ARG A 42 -42.90 -70.97 7.77
C ARG A 42 -42.96 -71.13 6.24
N ALA A 43 -42.58 -72.33 5.81
CA ALA A 43 -42.45 -72.80 4.45
C ALA A 43 -43.21 -74.13 4.24
N LEU A 44 -43.39 -74.51 2.96
CA LEU A 44 -43.42 -75.87 2.38
C LEU A 44 -44.73 -76.70 2.51
N PRO A 45 -45.06 -77.62 1.55
CA PRO A 45 -44.19 -78.73 1.10
C PRO A 45 -44.18 -79.14 -0.39
N LYS A 46 -43.30 -80.13 -0.66
CA LYS A 46 -42.87 -80.79 -1.92
C LYS A 46 -43.82 -81.91 -2.40
N ALA A 47 -43.75 -82.26 -3.70
CA ALA A 47 -43.29 -83.57 -4.24
C ALA A 47 -44.02 -84.02 -5.53
N GLY A 48 -43.30 -84.66 -6.47
CA GLY A 48 -43.84 -85.75 -7.31
C GLY A 48 -43.62 -85.68 -8.84
N LEU A 49 -42.68 -86.49 -9.35
CA LEU A 49 -42.35 -86.85 -10.74
C LEU A 49 -43.54 -87.32 -11.63
N ILE A 50 -43.42 -87.20 -12.98
CA ILE A 50 -43.22 -88.30 -13.99
C ILE A 50 -43.26 -87.74 -15.44
N LEU A 51 -42.47 -88.38 -16.33
CA LEU A 51 -42.16 -88.10 -17.75
C LEU A 51 -43.33 -88.25 -18.77
N ALA A 52 -43.26 -87.52 -19.90
CA ALA A 52 -43.35 -88.06 -21.29
C ALA A 52 -43.27 -86.97 -22.40
N SER A 53 -42.13 -86.96 -23.13
CA SER A 53 -41.97 -87.07 -24.59
C SER A 53 -42.84 -86.31 -25.64
N VAL A 54 -42.15 -85.43 -26.41
CA VAL A 54 -42.07 -85.20 -27.89
C VAL A 54 -42.91 -84.16 -28.70
N PHE A 55 -42.14 -83.51 -29.59
CA PHE A 55 -42.38 -82.80 -30.88
C PHE A 55 -42.92 -81.35 -30.85
N LEU A 56 -42.06 -80.31 -30.93
CA LEU A 56 -41.39 -79.68 -32.10
C LEU A 56 -42.32 -78.88 -33.02
N PHE A 57 -42.21 -77.55 -32.96
CA PHE A 57 -42.13 -76.68 -34.14
C PHE A 57 -41.22 -75.46 -33.85
N ASN A 58 -40.31 -75.22 -34.78
CA ASN A 58 -39.23 -74.22 -34.75
C ASN A 58 -39.72 -72.78 -34.94
N ALA A 59 -39.14 -71.86 -34.17
CA ALA A 59 -38.97 -70.44 -34.50
C ALA A 59 -37.50 -70.06 -34.22
N PRO A 60 -36.91 -69.10 -34.94
CA PRO A 60 -35.48 -69.06 -35.21
C PRO A 60 -34.63 -68.88 -33.95
N THR A 61 -33.54 -69.63 -33.89
CA THR A 61 -32.46 -69.52 -32.92
C THR A 61 -31.84 -68.12 -32.99
N HIS A 62 -32.27 -67.21 -32.10
CA HIS A 62 -31.53 -65.99 -31.83
C HIS A 62 -30.21 -66.33 -31.12
N ALA A 63 -29.14 -65.72 -31.61
CA ALA A 63 -27.75 -65.95 -31.20
C ALA A 63 -27.57 -65.88 -29.68
N GLN A 64 -26.84 -66.87 -29.15
CA GLN A 64 -26.50 -67.01 -27.75
C GLN A 64 -25.59 -65.89 -27.24
N ASN A 65 -25.92 -65.39 -26.04
CA ASN A 65 -25.02 -64.79 -25.03
C ASN A 65 -24.44 -63.37 -25.23
N ILE A 66 -25.04 -62.49 -26.04
CA ILE A 66 -24.66 -61.05 -26.06
C ILE A 66 -25.61 -60.25 -25.14
N PRO A 67 -25.11 -59.50 -24.15
CA PRO A 67 -25.91 -58.61 -23.32
C PRO A 67 -26.66 -57.57 -24.14
N GLU A 68 -27.85 -57.18 -23.69
CA GLU A 68 -28.66 -56.18 -24.39
C GLU A 68 -27.88 -54.87 -24.57
N ILE A 69 -27.74 -54.44 -25.83
CA ILE A 69 -27.03 -53.21 -26.19
C ILE A 69 -28.03 -52.06 -26.17
N SER A 70 -27.71 -50.99 -25.45
CA SER A 70 -28.62 -49.85 -25.30
C SER A 70 -29.00 -49.23 -26.65
N PRO A 71 -30.27 -48.80 -26.84
CA PRO A 71 -30.71 -48.15 -28.07
C PRO A 71 -29.87 -46.93 -28.45
N THR A 72 -29.46 -46.14 -27.45
CA THR A 72 -28.57 -44.98 -27.61
C THR A 72 -27.27 -45.37 -28.28
N LEU A 73 -26.62 -46.45 -27.82
CA LEU A 73 -25.34 -46.90 -28.34
C LEU A 73 -25.46 -47.44 -29.78
N ARG A 74 -26.54 -48.17 -30.08
CA ARG A 74 -26.83 -48.63 -31.46
C ARG A 74 -27.07 -47.47 -32.42
N ASN A 75 -27.85 -46.48 -32.00
CA ASN A 75 -28.14 -45.30 -32.81
C ASN A 75 -26.88 -44.48 -33.09
N MET A 76 -26.02 -44.30 -32.08
CA MET A 76 -24.72 -43.63 -32.23
C MET A 76 -23.79 -44.38 -33.19
N LEU A 77 -23.71 -45.72 -33.10
CA LEU A 77 -22.92 -46.54 -34.02
C LEU A 77 -23.43 -46.41 -35.47
N GLY A 78 -24.75 -46.40 -35.67
CA GLY A 78 -25.37 -46.22 -36.99
C GLY A 78 -25.29 -44.80 -37.54
N ALA A 79 -25.05 -43.80 -36.69
CA ALA A 79 -24.93 -42.39 -37.09
C ALA A 79 -23.50 -42.00 -37.49
N LEU A 80 -22.50 -42.88 -37.31
CA LEU A 80 -21.12 -42.60 -37.68
C LEU A 80 -20.99 -42.34 -39.20
N PRO A 81 -20.51 -41.16 -39.63
CA PRO A 81 -20.20 -40.84 -41.02
C PRO A 81 -18.89 -41.51 -41.46
N LEU A 82 -18.91 -42.84 -41.56
CA LEU A 82 -17.84 -43.65 -42.10
C LEU A 82 -18.28 -44.20 -43.45
N ASP A 83 -17.79 -43.59 -44.53
CA ASP A 83 -18.09 -44.00 -45.89
C ASP A 83 -17.80 -45.50 -46.07
N ASN A 84 -18.80 -46.23 -46.58
CA ASN A 84 -18.80 -47.68 -46.81
C ASN A 84 -18.72 -48.61 -45.58
N ALA A 85 -18.59 -48.08 -44.35
CA ALA A 85 -18.53 -48.91 -43.13
C ALA A 85 -19.83 -48.93 -42.31
N LYS A 86 -20.78 -48.03 -42.58
CA LYS A 86 -22.02 -47.90 -41.79
C LYS A 86 -22.92 -49.14 -41.82
N GLU A 87 -23.28 -49.62 -43.01
CA GLU A 87 -24.11 -50.84 -43.16
C GLU A 87 -23.38 -52.07 -42.63
N GLN A 88 -22.07 -52.13 -42.88
CA GLN A 88 -21.18 -53.16 -42.36
C GLN A 88 -21.19 -53.20 -40.82
N LEU A 89 -21.02 -52.06 -40.15
CA LEU A 89 -21.01 -51.95 -38.68
C LEU A 89 -22.35 -52.37 -38.05
N GLN A 90 -23.48 -52.01 -38.67
CA GLN A 90 -24.80 -52.44 -38.20
C GLN A 90 -24.98 -53.95 -38.30
N GLY A 91 -24.54 -54.57 -39.41
CA GLY A 91 -24.55 -56.03 -39.56
C GLY A 91 -23.62 -56.75 -38.58
N MET A 92 -22.46 -56.16 -38.28
CA MET A 92 -21.48 -56.72 -37.33
C MET A 92 -22.00 -56.81 -35.89
N VAL A 93 -22.92 -55.93 -35.46
CA VAL A 93 -23.50 -56.01 -34.11
C VAL A 93 -24.16 -57.36 -33.85
N GLY A 94 -24.86 -57.93 -34.83
CA GLY A 94 -25.47 -59.26 -34.71
C GLY A 94 -24.47 -60.41 -34.77
N ALA A 95 -23.25 -60.15 -35.26
CA ALA A 95 -22.18 -61.13 -35.41
C ALA A 95 -21.14 -61.08 -34.27
N LEU A 96 -21.34 -60.24 -33.25
CA LEU A 96 -20.48 -60.15 -32.08
C LEU A 96 -20.43 -61.49 -31.33
N LYS A 97 -19.23 -62.00 -31.05
CA LYS A 97 -19.03 -63.23 -30.28
C LYS A 97 -18.27 -62.91 -29.01
N GLN A 98 -18.59 -63.61 -27.92
CA GLN A 98 -17.83 -63.46 -26.68
C GLN A 98 -16.37 -63.84 -26.92
N THR A 99 -15.45 -63.01 -26.44
CA THR A 99 -14.00 -63.22 -26.54
C THR A 99 -13.36 -63.11 -25.17
N SER A 100 -12.15 -63.66 -25.02
CA SER A 100 -11.40 -63.53 -23.78
C SER A 100 -10.81 -62.12 -23.67
N CYS A 101 -10.98 -61.51 -22.51
CA CYS A 101 -10.23 -60.35 -22.07
C CYS A 101 -9.35 -60.74 -20.89
N GLY A 102 -8.20 -60.11 -20.75
CA GLY A 102 -7.36 -60.30 -19.56
C GLY A 102 -7.84 -59.45 -18.39
N GLY A 103 -7.14 -59.55 -17.26
CA GLY A 103 -7.38 -58.70 -16.07
C GLY A 103 -8.77 -58.85 -15.42
N GLY A 104 -9.48 -59.96 -15.65
CA GLY A 104 -10.76 -60.26 -15.00
C GLY A 104 -12.01 -59.64 -15.65
N LEU A 105 -11.88 -58.98 -16.80
CA LEU A 105 -13.00 -58.41 -17.55
C LEU A 105 -13.79 -59.53 -18.26
N LYS A 106 -15.07 -59.73 -17.91
CA LYS A 106 -15.88 -60.87 -18.40
C LYS A 106 -16.79 -60.54 -19.59
N GLY A 107 -17.20 -59.29 -19.75
CA GLY A 107 -18.14 -58.86 -20.79
C GLY A 107 -17.44 -58.28 -22.02
N CYS A 108 -16.64 -59.10 -22.69
CA CYS A 108 -15.93 -58.72 -23.91
C CYS A 108 -16.48 -59.47 -25.11
N TYR A 109 -16.77 -58.72 -26.16
CA TYR A 109 -17.29 -59.24 -27.40
C TYR A 109 -16.50 -58.66 -28.55
N PHE A 110 -16.25 -59.47 -29.57
CA PHE A 110 -15.46 -59.11 -30.72
C PHE A 110 -16.05 -59.73 -31.98
N THR A 111 -15.94 -59.00 -33.07
CA THR A 111 -16.13 -59.51 -34.42
C THR A 111 -15.29 -58.69 -35.37
N GLU A 112 -14.91 -59.31 -36.49
CA GLU A 112 -14.15 -58.67 -37.55
C GLU A 112 -14.75 -59.00 -38.90
N GLN A 113 -14.69 -58.03 -39.80
CA GLN A 113 -15.13 -58.20 -41.18
C GLN A 113 -14.22 -57.35 -42.07
N GLY A 114 -13.36 -58.00 -42.85
CA GLY A 114 -12.33 -57.31 -43.63
C GLY A 114 -11.45 -56.41 -42.75
N PRO A 115 -11.24 -55.13 -43.08
CA PRO A 115 -10.40 -54.21 -42.31
C PRO A 115 -11.11 -53.60 -41.09
N VAL A 116 -12.35 -53.98 -40.79
CA VAL A 116 -13.14 -53.42 -39.69
C VAL A 116 -13.19 -54.42 -38.54
N GLN A 117 -12.80 -53.97 -37.36
CA GLN A 117 -12.88 -54.71 -36.11
C GLN A 117 -13.86 -53.98 -35.19
N LEU A 118 -14.83 -54.71 -34.64
CA LEU A 118 -15.81 -54.18 -33.70
C LEU A 118 -15.67 -54.90 -32.37
N TYR A 119 -15.35 -54.14 -31.33
CA TYR A 119 -15.30 -54.60 -29.96
C TYR A 119 -16.46 -54.02 -29.17
N PHE A 120 -17.07 -54.82 -28.30
CA PHE A 120 -18.08 -54.39 -27.35
C PHE A 120 -17.69 -54.83 -25.94
N PHE A 121 -17.61 -53.86 -25.04
CA PHE A 121 -17.28 -54.05 -23.63
C PHE A 121 -18.48 -53.69 -22.77
N THR A 122 -18.80 -54.54 -21.80
CA THR A 122 -19.95 -54.33 -20.90
C THR A 122 -19.76 -54.97 -19.53
N SER A 123 -20.36 -54.35 -18.51
CA SER A 123 -20.39 -54.84 -17.11
C SER A 123 -21.79 -55.26 -16.64
N ASN A 124 -22.69 -55.64 -17.56
CA ASN A 124 -24.10 -55.99 -17.33
C ASN A 124 -25.05 -54.77 -17.22
N THR A 125 -25.05 -53.91 -18.25
CA THR A 125 -25.97 -52.76 -18.54
C THR A 125 -25.58 -51.37 -18.04
N ALA A 126 -24.76 -51.23 -17.00
CA ALA A 126 -24.41 -49.90 -16.46
C ALA A 126 -23.31 -49.18 -17.28
N GLN A 127 -22.33 -49.91 -17.80
CA GLN A 127 -21.26 -49.36 -18.63
C GLN A 127 -21.18 -50.16 -19.92
N GLN A 128 -21.35 -49.50 -21.06
CA GLN A 128 -21.31 -50.10 -22.39
C GLN A 128 -20.42 -49.26 -23.31
N THR A 129 -19.49 -49.92 -23.98
CA THR A 129 -18.53 -49.25 -24.88
C THR A 129 -18.37 -50.04 -26.16
N PHE A 130 -18.54 -49.40 -27.31
CA PHE A 130 -18.02 -49.90 -28.57
C PHE A 130 -16.64 -49.31 -28.86
N LEU A 131 -15.71 -50.13 -29.33
CA LEU A 131 -14.51 -49.68 -30.03
C LEU A 131 -14.56 -50.19 -31.46
N VAL A 132 -14.54 -49.28 -32.42
CA VAL A 132 -14.42 -49.56 -33.84
C VAL A 132 -12.96 -49.32 -34.23
N VAL A 133 -12.25 -50.36 -34.63
CA VAL A 133 -10.86 -50.25 -35.11
C VAL A 133 -10.87 -50.52 -36.61
N LEU A 134 -10.31 -49.58 -37.38
CA LEU A 134 -10.23 -49.68 -38.83
C LEU A 134 -8.78 -49.87 -39.23
N ASP A 135 -8.38 -51.08 -39.61
CA ASP A 135 -7.02 -51.38 -40.07
C ASP A 135 -6.83 -51.02 -41.56
N LYS A 136 -7.05 -49.74 -41.88
CA LYS A 136 -6.83 -49.13 -43.20
C LYS A 136 -6.54 -47.64 -43.08
N GLU A 137 -6.02 -47.06 -44.16
CA GLU A 137 -6.01 -45.61 -44.29
C GLU A 137 -7.43 -45.08 -44.56
N LEU A 138 -7.73 -43.92 -43.99
CA LEU A 138 -9.00 -43.22 -44.13
C LEU A 138 -8.76 -41.72 -44.21
N ALA A 139 -9.45 -41.02 -45.13
CA ALA A 139 -9.52 -39.56 -45.04
C ALA A 139 -10.23 -39.13 -43.75
N MET A 140 -9.89 -37.97 -43.19
CA MET A 140 -10.55 -37.46 -41.97
C MET A 140 -12.08 -37.48 -42.13
N PRO A 141 -12.80 -38.37 -41.41
CA PRO A 141 -14.25 -38.49 -41.56
C PRO A 141 -14.95 -37.24 -41.03
N HIS A 142 -16.17 -36.98 -41.51
CA HIS A 142 -16.91 -35.75 -41.20
C HIS A 142 -17.52 -35.79 -39.78
N LEU A 143 -16.66 -35.87 -38.76
CA LEU A 143 -16.98 -36.08 -37.34
C LEU A 143 -16.87 -34.80 -36.49
N LEU A 144 -16.45 -33.70 -37.09
CA LEU A 144 -16.14 -32.44 -36.42
C LEU A 144 -17.12 -31.34 -36.82
N LYS A 145 -17.17 -30.26 -36.04
CA LYS A 145 -17.87 -29.03 -36.48
C LYS A 145 -17.27 -28.53 -37.79
N GLU A 146 -18.11 -27.98 -38.66
CA GLU A 146 -17.75 -27.61 -40.05
C GLU A 146 -16.43 -26.82 -40.15
N ASN A 147 -16.24 -25.81 -39.29
CA ASN A 147 -15.01 -25.01 -39.31
C ASN A 147 -13.75 -25.81 -38.94
N VAL A 148 -13.83 -26.68 -37.93
CA VAL A 148 -12.71 -27.54 -37.54
C VAL A 148 -12.50 -28.64 -38.58
N GLN A 149 -13.57 -29.20 -39.15
CA GLN A 149 -13.49 -30.19 -40.23
C GLN A 149 -12.76 -29.64 -41.45
N LYS A 150 -13.09 -28.41 -41.88
CA LYS A 150 -12.40 -27.71 -42.99
C LYS A 150 -10.92 -27.50 -42.67
N LEU A 151 -10.60 -27.13 -41.43
CA LEU A 151 -9.22 -26.93 -40.98
C LEU A 151 -8.38 -28.21 -41.12
N MET A 152 -8.98 -29.36 -40.79
CA MET A 152 -8.37 -30.69 -40.91
C MET A 152 -8.35 -31.24 -42.35
N GLY A 153 -8.84 -30.50 -43.34
CA GLY A 153 -9.01 -30.98 -44.72
C GLY A 153 -7.76 -31.63 -45.31
N GLY A 154 -7.93 -32.76 -45.99
CA GLY A 154 -6.80 -33.51 -46.56
C GLY A 154 -5.94 -34.28 -45.55
N THR A 155 -6.28 -34.25 -44.25
CA THR A 155 -5.66 -35.12 -43.23
C THR A 155 -5.99 -36.58 -43.53
N LYS A 156 -4.97 -37.42 -43.51
CA LYS A 156 -5.09 -38.87 -43.63
C LYS A 156 -4.91 -39.52 -42.28
N LEU A 157 -5.76 -40.48 -41.97
CA LEU A 157 -5.73 -41.25 -40.75
C LEU A 157 -5.27 -42.67 -41.05
N SER A 158 -4.42 -43.19 -40.19
CA SER A 158 -3.90 -44.56 -40.25
C SER A 158 -4.33 -45.32 -38.99
N ALA A 159 -4.92 -46.48 -39.21
CA ALA A 159 -5.43 -47.38 -38.18
C ALA A 159 -6.43 -46.75 -37.16
N PRO A 160 -7.41 -45.90 -37.56
CA PRO A 160 -8.22 -45.14 -36.60
C PRO A 160 -9.04 -46.02 -35.67
N ILE A 161 -9.10 -45.63 -34.39
CA ILE A 161 -9.92 -46.19 -33.32
C ILE A 161 -11.01 -45.19 -32.97
N ILE A 162 -12.27 -45.58 -33.11
CA ILE A 162 -13.43 -44.78 -32.70
C ILE A 162 -14.09 -45.46 -31.50
N SER A 163 -14.13 -44.76 -30.36
CA SER A 163 -14.86 -45.22 -29.19
C SER A 163 -16.23 -44.58 -29.10
N ILE A 164 -17.24 -45.36 -28.74
CA ILE A 164 -18.56 -44.87 -28.33
C ILE A 164 -18.83 -45.45 -26.95
N SER A 165 -18.90 -44.61 -25.92
CA SER A 165 -19.03 -45.08 -24.54
C SER A 165 -20.17 -44.39 -23.80
N THR A 166 -20.91 -45.14 -22.97
CA THR A 166 -21.97 -44.57 -22.12
C THR A 166 -21.42 -43.97 -20.82
N SER A 167 -20.20 -44.31 -20.43
CA SER A 167 -19.47 -43.79 -19.28
C SER A 167 -17.99 -43.70 -19.60
N ASP A 168 -17.20 -43.04 -18.76
CA ASP A 168 -15.74 -43.11 -18.88
C ASP A 168 -15.27 -44.58 -18.78
N PHE A 169 -14.33 -44.96 -19.64
CA PHE A 169 -13.87 -46.33 -19.80
C PHE A 169 -12.37 -46.35 -20.09
N ALA A 170 -11.60 -46.99 -19.20
CA ALA A 170 -10.17 -47.21 -19.39
C ALA A 170 -9.90 -48.70 -19.63
N LEU A 171 -9.25 -49.00 -20.75
CA LEU A 171 -8.88 -50.34 -21.16
C LEU A 171 -7.36 -50.48 -21.10
N ASP A 172 -6.87 -51.02 -20.00
CA ASP A 172 -5.44 -51.34 -19.83
C ASP A 172 -5.02 -52.44 -20.82
N THR A 173 -3.77 -52.43 -21.27
CA THR A 173 -3.26 -53.43 -22.24
C THR A 173 -3.48 -54.86 -21.75
N VAL A 174 -3.33 -55.11 -20.46
CA VAL A 174 -3.59 -56.42 -19.83
C VAL A 174 -5.05 -56.84 -19.88
N LYS A 175 -5.99 -55.92 -20.11
CA LYS A 175 -7.44 -56.17 -20.26
C LYS A 175 -7.89 -56.21 -21.72
N MET A 176 -7.04 -55.80 -22.67
CA MET A 176 -7.34 -55.82 -24.10
C MET A 176 -7.33 -57.26 -24.66
N PRO A 177 -8.19 -57.56 -25.64
CA PRO A 177 -8.03 -58.75 -26.48
C PRO A 177 -6.68 -58.73 -27.24
N PRO A 178 -6.07 -59.89 -27.56
CA PRO A 178 -4.77 -59.95 -28.23
C PRO A 178 -4.68 -59.20 -29.57
N SER A 179 -5.76 -59.19 -30.36
CA SER A 179 -5.82 -58.44 -31.63
C SER A 179 -5.72 -56.93 -31.40
N LEU A 180 -6.40 -56.41 -30.38
CA LEU A 180 -6.32 -54.99 -30.03
C LEU A 180 -4.95 -54.63 -29.44
N GLN A 181 -4.36 -55.51 -28.62
CA GLN A 181 -2.98 -55.31 -28.11
C GLN A 181 -1.97 -55.15 -29.25
N LYS A 182 -2.11 -55.93 -30.32
CA LYS A 182 -1.26 -55.83 -31.51
C LYS A 182 -1.37 -54.46 -32.18
N VAL A 183 -2.60 -53.98 -32.43
CA VAL A 183 -2.85 -52.66 -33.02
C VAL A 183 -2.25 -51.54 -32.14
N VAL A 184 -2.48 -51.59 -30.84
CA VAL A 184 -1.94 -50.58 -29.90
C VAL A 184 -0.41 -50.58 -29.89
N ARG A 185 0.20 -51.76 -29.87
CA ARG A 185 1.66 -51.92 -29.91
C ARG A 185 2.27 -51.40 -31.21
N GLU A 186 1.66 -51.73 -32.35
CA GLU A 186 2.23 -51.43 -33.68
C GLU A 186 1.90 -50.03 -34.19
N LYS A 187 0.79 -49.44 -33.74
CA LYS A 187 0.25 -48.20 -34.32
C LYS A 187 0.05 -47.06 -33.32
N TYR A 188 0.15 -47.28 -32.01
CA TYR A 188 -0.16 -46.26 -30.99
C TYR A 188 0.91 -46.18 -29.89
N PHE A 189 2.20 -46.17 -30.29
CA PHE A 189 3.35 -46.03 -29.39
C PHE A 189 3.40 -47.04 -28.23
N ASN A 190 2.73 -48.19 -28.38
CA ASN A 190 2.66 -49.22 -27.35
C ASN A 190 2.20 -48.67 -25.98
N VAL A 191 1.21 -47.78 -25.97
CA VAL A 191 0.65 -47.23 -24.73
C VAL A 191 0.09 -48.32 -23.82
N ASN A 192 0.27 -48.17 -22.51
CA ASN A 192 -0.13 -49.16 -21.50
C ASN A 192 -1.65 -49.22 -21.24
N SER A 193 -2.42 -48.23 -21.71
CA SER A 193 -3.88 -48.17 -21.54
C SER A 193 -4.50 -47.25 -22.59
N LEU A 194 -5.73 -47.57 -23.01
CA LEU A 194 -6.57 -46.70 -23.81
C LEU A 194 -7.70 -46.17 -22.91
N ALA A 195 -7.67 -44.87 -22.60
CA ALA A 195 -8.70 -44.21 -21.82
C ALA A 195 -9.63 -43.41 -22.73
N PHE A 196 -10.92 -43.65 -22.60
CA PHE A 196 -11.99 -42.99 -23.34
C PHE A 196 -12.98 -42.35 -22.37
N ALA A 197 -13.40 -41.12 -22.67
CA ALA A 197 -14.49 -40.49 -21.93
C ALA A 197 -15.85 -40.97 -22.46
N SER A 198 -16.91 -40.76 -21.67
CA SER A 198 -18.27 -40.92 -22.16
C SER A 198 -18.53 -40.07 -23.43
N GLY A 199 -19.29 -40.62 -24.38
CA GLY A 199 -19.53 -40.03 -25.69
C GLY A 199 -18.75 -40.70 -26.83
N VAL A 200 -18.50 -39.95 -27.91
CA VAL A 200 -17.75 -40.44 -29.08
C VAL A 200 -16.38 -39.78 -29.16
N GLN A 201 -15.35 -40.59 -29.33
CA GLN A 201 -13.98 -40.13 -29.50
C GLN A 201 -13.30 -40.88 -30.64
N LEU A 202 -12.31 -40.23 -31.25
CA LEU A 202 -11.47 -40.74 -32.31
C LEU A 202 -10.02 -40.65 -31.85
N ALA A 203 -9.26 -41.72 -32.01
CA ALA A 203 -7.80 -41.71 -31.94
C ALA A 203 -7.25 -42.29 -33.25
N ALA A 204 -6.17 -41.73 -33.78
CA ALA A 204 -5.55 -42.21 -35.02
C ALA A 204 -4.09 -41.77 -35.10
N ARG A 205 -3.26 -42.54 -35.82
CA ARG A 205 -2.07 -41.94 -36.44
C ARG A 205 -2.55 -41.04 -37.57
N ALA A 206 -1.97 -39.87 -37.72
CA ALA A 206 -2.43 -38.89 -38.68
C ALA A 206 -1.25 -38.25 -39.41
N ASP A 207 -1.38 -38.19 -40.72
CA ASP A 207 -0.62 -37.28 -41.57
C ASP A 207 -1.49 -36.06 -41.82
N LEU A 208 -1.16 -34.97 -41.12
CA LEU A 208 -1.95 -33.75 -41.17
C LEU A 208 -1.91 -33.14 -42.58
N GLY A 209 -3.09 -32.75 -43.04
CA GLY A 209 -3.29 -32.05 -44.30
C GLY A 209 -3.88 -30.66 -44.09
N GLY A 210 -4.05 -29.93 -45.19
CA GLY A 210 -4.81 -28.68 -45.21
C GLY A 210 -4.25 -27.60 -44.30
N ALA A 211 -5.16 -26.79 -43.77
CA ALA A 211 -4.84 -25.58 -43.03
C ALA A 211 -4.17 -25.85 -41.67
N ILE A 212 -4.52 -26.94 -40.98
CA ILE A 212 -3.87 -27.30 -39.71
C ILE A 212 -2.38 -27.65 -39.91
N LYS A 213 -2.02 -28.32 -41.01
CA LYS A 213 -0.62 -28.64 -41.32
C LYS A 213 0.20 -27.37 -41.46
N LEU A 214 -0.33 -26.38 -42.19
CA LEU A 214 0.31 -25.08 -42.38
C LEU A 214 0.50 -24.34 -41.05
N ALA A 215 -0.50 -24.38 -40.16
CA ALA A 215 -0.40 -23.78 -38.83
C ALA A 215 0.73 -24.40 -37.99
N MET A 216 0.87 -25.73 -37.99
CA MET A 216 1.96 -26.42 -37.28
C MET A 216 3.34 -26.15 -37.90
N GLN A 217 3.42 -26.15 -39.23
CA GLN A 217 4.64 -25.78 -39.95
C GLN A 217 5.06 -24.32 -39.69
N GLY A 218 4.10 -23.43 -39.39
CA GLY A 218 4.38 -22.07 -38.94
C GLY A 218 5.21 -21.99 -37.65
N PHE A 219 5.18 -23.02 -36.81
CA PHE A 219 6.05 -23.16 -35.64
C PHE A 219 7.34 -23.94 -35.92
N GLY A 220 7.51 -24.48 -37.13
CA GLY A 220 8.61 -25.37 -37.50
C GLY A 220 8.35 -26.84 -37.14
N VAL A 221 7.13 -27.20 -36.74
CA VAL A 221 6.75 -28.56 -36.36
C VAL A 221 6.20 -29.30 -37.57
N GLN A 222 6.72 -30.52 -37.81
CA GLN A 222 6.19 -31.38 -38.87
C GLN A 222 4.85 -31.96 -38.43
N GLY A 223 3.89 -31.97 -39.35
CA GLY A 223 2.55 -32.53 -39.14
C GLY A 223 2.41 -33.96 -39.63
N ASP A 224 3.51 -34.63 -39.97
CA ASP A 224 3.51 -36.00 -40.46
C ASP A 224 3.68 -36.97 -39.28
N ASP A 225 2.98 -38.09 -39.33
CA ASP A 225 3.08 -39.18 -38.36
C ASP A 225 2.88 -38.71 -36.89
N VAL A 226 1.82 -37.93 -36.64
CA VAL A 226 1.38 -37.53 -35.29
C VAL A 226 0.28 -38.46 -34.76
N THR A 227 0.12 -38.56 -33.44
CA THR A 227 -1.04 -39.23 -32.86
C THR A 227 -2.13 -38.20 -32.60
N LEU A 228 -3.21 -38.27 -33.36
CA LEU A 228 -4.38 -37.43 -33.21
C LEU A 228 -5.35 -38.06 -32.22
N ARG A 229 -5.87 -37.26 -31.30
CA ARG A 229 -7.05 -37.57 -30.49
C ARG A 229 -8.10 -36.49 -30.65
N ALA A 230 -9.33 -36.86 -30.91
CA ALA A 230 -10.43 -35.93 -31.07
C ALA A 230 -11.67 -36.39 -30.32
N ALA A 231 -12.34 -35.45 -29.64
CA ALA A 231 -13.74 -35.63 -29.30
C ALA A 231 -14.57 -35.42 -30.58
N VAL A 232 -15.65 -36.18 -30.75
CA VAL A 232 -16.45 -36.15 -31.99
C VAL A 232 -17.79 -35.48 -31.72
N VAL A 233 -18.21 -34.56 -32.60
CA VAL A 233 -19.56 -33.97 -32.58
C VAL A 233 -20.40 -34.69 -33.62
N MET A 234 -21.25 -35.62 -33.20
CA MET A 234 -22.23 -36.22 -34.10
C MET A 234 -23.55 -35.43 -34.09
N PRO A 235 -24.19 -35.19 -35.25
CA PRO A 235 -25.59 -34.78 -35.28
C PRO A 235 -26.44 -35.88 -34.64
N ILE A 236 -27.21 -35.55 -33.62
CA ILE A 236 -28.14 -36.52 -33.04
C ILE A 236 -29.30 -36.72 -34.04
N PRO A 237 -29.66 -37.96 -34.41
CA PRO A 237 -30.85 -38.23 -35.21
C PRO A 237 -32.08 -37.60 -34.55
N THR A 238 -32.88 -36.86 -35.32
CA THR A 238 -34.05 -36.10 -34.87
C THR A 238 -35.12 -36.94 -34.16
N ASP A 239 -35.07 -38.26 -34.30
CA ASP A 239 -36.04 -39.22 -33.75
C ASP A 239 -35.83 -39.49 -32.24
N LEU A 240 -34.77 -38.94 -31.65
CA LEU A 240 -34.53 -38.97 -30.20
C LEU A 240 -35.42 -38.01 -29.38
N VAL A 241 -36.32 -37.24 -30.02
CA VAL A 241 -37.29 -36.38 -29.33
C VAL A 241 -38.59 -37.15 -28.97
N GLY A 242 -38.77 -38.37 -29.48
CA GLY A 242 -40.03 -39.14 -29.36
C GLY A 242 -40.14 -40.15 -28.21
N GLY A 243 -39.20 -40.19 -27.26
CA GLY A 243 -39.24 -41.11 -26.12
C GLY A 243 -39.27 -40.38 -24.78
N ALA A 244 -40.38 -40.49 -24.05
CA ALA A 244 -40.67 -39.75 -22.83
C ALA A 244 -39.51 -39.77 -21.80
N GLY A 245 -38.94 -38.59 -21.52
CA GLY A 245 -38.11 -38.33 -20.33
C GLY A 245 -36.62 -38.01 -20.56
N ALA A 246 -36.01 -38.36 -21.71
CA ALA A 246 -34.58 -38.12 -21.95
C ALA A 246 -34.26 -37.14 -23.10
N GLY A 247 -35.24 -36.79 -23.95
CA GLY A 247 -35.03 -35.95 -25.14
C GLY A 247 -35.10 -34.43 -24.90
N ALA A 248 -35.82 -33.97 -23.87
CA ALA A 248 -36.02 -32.53 -23.63
C ALA A 248 -34.84 -31.84 -22.91
N GLY A 249 -33.93 -32.60 -22.30
CA GLY A 249 -32.71 -32.06 -21.70
C GLY A 249 -31.52 -32.00 -22.64
N MET A 250 -31.55 -32.75 -23.75
CA MET A 250 -30.40 -32.91 -24.65
C MET A 250 -30.53 -32.04 -25.92
N ALA A 251 -31.75 -31.80 -26.42
CA ALA A 251 -31.99 -30.90 -27.55
C ALA A 251 -31.75 -29.41 -27.20
N THR A 252 -32.05 -29.01 -25.97
CA THR A 252 -31.76 -27.67 -25.42
C THR A 252 -30.29 -27.53 -25.02
N ALA A 253 -29.60 -28.64 -24.71
CA ALA A 253 -28.18 -28.64 -24.38
C ALA A 253 -27.26 -28.69 -25.62
N ILE A 254 -27.79 -29.07 -26.79
CA ILE A 254 -27.03 -29.15 -28.06
C ILE A 254 -27.27 -27.93 -28.96
N SER A 255 -28.31 -27.14 -28.72
CA SER A 255 -28.48 -25.81 -29.36
C SER A 255 -27.73 -24.68 -28.64
N HIS A 256 -27.27 -24.89 -27.40
CA HIS A 256 -26.57 -23.87 -26.59
C HIS A 256 -25.20 -24.30 -26.01
N GLY A 257 -24.65 -25.47 -26.38
CA GLY A 257 -23.31 -25.86 -25.92
C GLY A 257 -23.17 -26.07 -24.41
N ASP A 258 -24.28 -26.38 -23.72
CA ASP A 258 -24.34 -26.47 -22.25
C ASP A 258 -24.32 -27.92 -21.70
N THR A 259 -23.99 -28.94 -22.51
CA THR A 259 -23.85 -30.34 -22.02
C THR A 259 -22.67 -30.59 -21.08
N MET A 260 -21.99 -29.58 -20.54
CA MET A 260 -20.90 -29.74 -19.56
C MET A 260 -21.10 -28.95 -18.26
N LYS A 261 -22.31 -28.50 -17.91
CA LYS A 261 -22.52 -27.74 -16.65
C LYS A 261 -23.02 -28.53 -15.44
N LYS A 262 -23.38 -29.81 -15.58
CA LYS A 262 -23.90 -30.62 -14.46
C LYS A 262 -23.23 -31.97 -14.22
N ALA A 263 -22.18 -32.31 -14.98
CA ALA A 263 -21.32 -33.46 -14.72
C ALA A 263 -19.85 -33.06 -14.41
N GLY A 264 -19.57 -31.78 -14.20
CA GLY A 264 -18.22 -31.26 -14.03
C GLY A 264 -18.14 -30.07 -13.08
N ALA A 265 -18.80 -30.16 -11.91
CA ALA A 265 -18.48 -29.24 -10.83
C ALA A 265 -17.11 -29.56 -10.18
N ASP A 266 -16.51 -30.72 -10.47
CA ASP A 266 -15.22 -31.14 -9.89
C ASP A 266 -14.26 -31.84 -10.89
N ALA A 267 -14.44 -31.68 -12.21
CA ALA A 267 -13.48 -32.20 -13.20
C ALA A 267 -13.25 -31.18 -14.32
N LEU A 268 -12.07 -30.55 -14.27
CA LEU A 268 -11.36 -29.84 -15.33
C LEU A 268 -11.93 -30.12 -16.74
N SER A 269 -12.57 -29.12 -17.33
CA SER A 269 -13.07 -29.17 -18.71
C SER A 269 -11.96 -29.65 -19.66
N PRO A 270 -12.23 -30.57 -20.61
CA PRO A 270 -11.24 -30.82 -21.67
C PRO A 270 -11.10 -29.55 -22.51
N GLU A 271 -9.97 -28.85 -22.37
CA GLU A 271 -9.67 -27.55 -22.99
C GLU A 271 -9.62 -27.60 -24.54
N ALA A 272 -9.54 -28.78 -25.15
CA ALA A 272 -9.31 -28.97 -26.57
C ALA A 272 -10.27 -29.98 -27.21
N PHE A 273 -10.63 -29.73 -28.47
CA PHE A 273 -11.49 -30.62 -29.25
C PHE A 273 -10.67 -31.67 -30.02
N ILE A 274 -9.49 -31.26 -30.53
CA ILE A 274 -8.48 -32.13 -31.13
C ILE A 274 -7.15 -31.86 -30.45
N GLU A 275 -6.45 -32.92 -30.08
CA GLU A 275 -5.08 -32.91 -29.59
C GLU A 275 -4.17 -33.67 -30.56
N PHE A 276 -2.98 -33.13 -30.79
CA PHE A 276 -1.90 -33.73 -31.55
C PHE A 276 -0.76 -34.07 -30.60
N GLN A 277 -0.47 -35.36 -30.52
CA GLN A 277 0.46 -35.95 -29.59
C GLN A 277 1.64 -36.52 -30.37
N PHE A 278 2.83 -36.36 -29.79
CA PHE A 278 4.08 -36.79 -30.38
C PHE A 278 4.61 -38.00 -29.63
N GLU A 279 5.63 -38.65 -30.19
CA GLU A 279 6.30 -39.76 -29.52
C GLU A 279 6.78 -39.36 -28.11
N PRO A 280 6.69 -40.27 -27.11
CA PRO A 280 7.27 -40.02 -25.81
C PRO A 280 8.76 -39.65 -25.91
N ASN A 281 9.16 -38.57 -25.23
CA ASN A 281 10.51 -37.96 -25.30
C ASN A 281 10.87 -37.30 -26.64
N ALA A 282 9.92 -37.13 -27.57
CA ALA A 282 10.14 -36.32 -28.76
C ALA A 282 10.58 -34.90 -28.36
N ARG A 283 11.64 -34.42 -29.01
CA ARG A 283 12.12 -33.05 -28.90
C ARG A 283 11.69 -32.32 -30.16
N LEU A 284 10.79 -31.35 -29.99
CA LEU A 284 10.24 -30.56 -31.08
C LEU A 284 10.96 -29.20 -31.13
N PRO A 285 11.84 -28.96 -32.12
CA PRO A 285 12.48 -27.66 -32.27
C PRO A 285 11.47 -26.66 -32.86
N LEU A 286 11.05 -25.69 -32.05
CA LEU A 286 10.22 -24.58 -32.49
C LEU A 286 11.11 -23.43 -33.00
N ARG A 287 10.61 -22.75 -34.03
CA ARG A 287 11.26 -21.57 -34.63
C ARG A 287 10.68 -20.23 -34.16
N MET A 288 9.51 -20.26 -33.52
CA MET A 288 8.78 -19.06 -33.13
C MET A 288 7.99 -19.30 -31.83
N PRO A 289 8.51 -18.94 -30.65
CA PRO A 289 9.90 -18.52 -30.39
C PRO A 289 10.90 -19.67 -30.56
N GLU A 290 12.19 -19.37 -30.68
CA GLU A 290 13.25 -20.39 -30.72
C GLU A 290 13.36 -21.16 -29.39
N MET A 291 12.84 -22.38 -29.35
CA MET A 291 12.87 -23.26 -28.19
C MET A 291 12.74 -24.72 -28.58
N ASP A 292 13.13 -25.61 -27.68
CA ASP A 292 12.81 -27.03 -27.78
C ASP A 292 11.65 -27.37 -26.87
N LEU A 293 10.60 -27.99 -27.42
CA LEU A 293 9.44 -28.45 -26.67
C LEU A 293 9.52 -29.96 -26.50
N THR A 294 9.44 -30.44 -25.26
CA THR A 294 9.30 -31.87 -24.93
C THR A 294 7.99 -32.13 -24.20
N ASP A 295 7.57 -33.40 -24.16
CA ASP A 295 6.31 -33.79 -23.53
C ASP A 295 5.13 -32.97 -24.09
N ALA A 296 5.18 -32.65 -25.38
CA ALA A 296 4.34 -31.63 -25.98
C ALA A 296 2.98 -32.16 -26.43
N THR A 297 1.96 -31.31 -26.36
CA THR A 297 0.67 -31.53 -27.01
C THR A 297 0.26 -30.25 -27.72
N PHE A 298 -0.02 -30.36 -29.01
CA PHE A 298 -0.66 -29.28 -29.78
C PHE A 298 -2.16 -29.51 -29.78
N PHE A 299 -2.95 -28.46 -29.94
CA PHE A 299 -4.39 -28.59 -29.90
C PHE A 299 -5.14 -27.55 -30.73
N VAL A 300 -6.38 -27.89 -31.08
CA VAL A 300 -7.37 -26.95 -31.60
C VAL A 300 -8.74 -27.21 -30.96
N ASN A 301 -9.48 -26.15 -30.65
CA ASN A 301 -10.83 -26.24 -30.07
C ASN A 301 -11.93 -25.76 -31.04
N ASN A 302 -13.19 -25.84 -30.60
CA ASN A 302 -14.35 -25.45 -31.41
C ASN A 302 -14.46 -23.95 -31.71
N ALA A 303 -13.77 -23.10 -30.94
CA ALA A 303 -13.67 -21.67 -31.18
C ALA A 303 -12.53 -21.33 -32.15
N LEU A 304 -11.91 -22.35 -32.77
CA LEU A 304 -10.69 -22.24 -33.56
C LEU A 304 -9.54 -21.59 -32.78
N THR A 305 -9.44 -21.83 -31.47
CA THR A 305 -8.21 -21.51 -30.74
C THR A 305 -7.20 -22.62 -31.01
N PHE A 306 -6.04 -22.24 -31.53
CA PHE A 306 -4.89 -23.12 -31.73
C PHE A 306 -3.86 -22.87 -30.64
N GLY A 307 -3.20 -23.92 -30.18
CA GLY A 307 -2.19 -23.77 -29.16
C GLY A 307 -1.32 -25.01 -28.96
N PHE A 308 -0.40 -24.88 -28.02
CA PHE A 308 0.40 -26.00 -27.54
C PHE A 308 0.68 -25.86 -26.05
N LYS A 309 0.92 -27.00 -25.41
CA LYS A 309 1.37 -27.12 -24.03
C LYS A 309 2.55 -28.10 -23.96
N GLY A 310 3.52 -27.81 -23.11
CA GLY A 310 4.75 -28.61 -23.07
C GLY A 310 5.80 -28.11 -22.11
N ASN A 311 6.89 -28.86 -22.04
CA ASN A 311 8.13 -28.47 -21.36
C ASN A 311 9.03 -27.74 -22.35
N ALA A 312 9.17 -26.41 -22.20
CA ALA A 312 10.00 -25.60 -23.07
C ALA A 312 11.42 -25.44 -22.51
N ILE A 313 12.40 -25.57 -23.38
CA ILE A 313 13.80 -25.21 -23.14
C ILE A 313 14.14 -24.12 -24.15
N TYR A 314 14.19 -22.86 -23.69
CA TYR A 314 14.55 -21.73 -24.54
C TYR A 314 16.03 -21.81 -24.87
N ARG A 315 16.41 -21.55 -26.12
CA ARG A 315 17.81 -21.67 -26.58
C ARG A 315 18.78 -20.80 -25.76
N ALA A 316 18.33 -19.64 -25.30
CA ALA A 316 19.10 -18.73 -24.46
C ALA A 316 19.21 -19.17 -22.98
N VAL A 317 18.46 -20.21 -22.56
CA VAL A 317 18.40 -20.75 -21.18
C VAL A 317 18.38 -22.29 -21.22
N PRO A 318 19.42 -22.95 -21.75
CA PRO A 318 19.36 -24.37 -22.15
C PRO A 318 19.20 -25.36 -20.99
N ASN A 319 19.50 -24.93 -19.76
CA ASN A 319 19.49 -25.81 -18.57
C ASN A 319 18.22 -25.64 -17.71
N LYS A 320 17.20 -24.94 -18.22
CA LYS A 320 15.95 -24.68 -17.48
C LYS A 320 14.77 -25.18 -18.30
N LYS A 321 13.99 -26.08 -17.69
CA LYS A 321 12.72 -26.55 -18.22
C LYS A 321 11.61 -25.63 -17.69
N ILE A 322 10.91 -24.95 -18.59
CA ILE A 322 9.82 -24.03 -18.29
C ILE A 322 8.53 -24.62 -18.85
N ILE A 323 7.57 -24.94 -17.98
CA ILE A 323 6.27 -25.44 -18.44
C ILE A 323 5.55 -24.28 -19.12
N THR A 324 5.20 -24.46 -20.39
CA THR A 324 4.68 -23.40 -21.25
C THR A 324 3.34 -23.81 -21.85
N HIS A 325 2.39 -22.88 -21.86
CA HIS A 325 1.13 -22.95 -22.58
C HIS A 325 1.06 -21.75 -23.52
N PHE A 326 0.97 -21.99 -24.82
CA PHE A 326 0.68 -21.00 -25.84
C PHE A 326 -0.70 -21.20 -26.44
N GLN A 327 -1.41 -20.11 -26.71
CA GLN A 327 -2.67 -20.13 -27.47
C GLN A 327 -2.87 -18.84 -28.28
N THR A 328 -3.60 -18.95 -29.38
CA THR A 328 -3.98 -17.85 -30.29
C THR A 328 -5.22 -18.25 -31.11
N PRO A 329 -6.09 -17.32 -31.52
CA PRO A 329 -7.11 -17.59 -32.52
C PRO A 329 -6.51 -18.02 -33.86
N LEU A 330 -7.19 -18.93 -34.52
CA LEU A 330 -6.86 -19.47 -35.82
C LEU A 330 -8.06 -19.24 -36.74
N ASN A 331 -7.82 -18.76 -37.96
CA ASN A 331 -8.91 -18.68 -38.93
C ASN A 331 -9.11 -20.03 -39.66
N PRO A 332 -10.24 -20.24 -40.36
CA PRO A 332 -10.48 -21.47 -41.11
C PRO A 332 -9.44 -21.79 -42.20
N ALA A 333 -8.65 -20.81 -42.64
CA ALA A 333 -7.56 -20.99 -43.61
C ALA A 333 -6.23 -21.39 -42.95
N GLY A 334 -6.17 -21.52 -41.62
CA GLY A 334 -4.97 -21.94 -40.88
C GLY A 334 -4.00 -20.81 -40.58
N VAL A 335 -4.41 -19.56 -40.79
CA VAL A 335 -3.62 -18.39 -40.42
C VAL A 335 -3.87 -18.08 -38.95
N MET A 336 -2.80 -18.01 -38.16
CA MET A 336 -2.86 -17.61 -36.76
C MET A 336 -2.97 -16.10 -36.62
N ASP A 337 -3.84 -15.66 -35.74
CA ASP A 337 -3.96 -14.26 -35.33
C ASP A 337 -3.02 -13.95 -34.17
N LEU A 338 -1.76 -13.69 -34.49
CA LEU A 338 -0.76 -13.29 -33.49
C LEU A 338 -1.00 -11.88 -32.93
N THR A 339 -2.09 -11.19 -33.25
CA THR A 339 -2.44 -9.95 -32.54
C THR A 339 -3.15 -10.25 -31.21
N ASP A 340 -3.76 -11.43 -31.09
CA ASP A 340 -4.37 -11.96 -29.87
C ASP A 340 -3.73 -13.31 -29.51
N PHE A 341 -2.70 -13.29 -28.67
CA PHE A 341 -2.09 -14.51 -28.18
C PHE A 341 -1.82 -14.44 -26.68
N THR A 342 -1.57 -15.59 -26.09
CA THR A 342 -1.14 -15.70 -24.70
C THR A 342 -0.08 -16.77 -24.57
N PHE A 343 1.03 -16.44 -23.92
CA PHE A 343 1.89 -17.44 -23.29
C PHE A 343 1.70 -17.40 -21.78
N ARG A 344 1.58 -18.57 -21.16
CA ARG A 344 1.72 -18.75 -19.72
C ARG A 344 2.90 -19.67 -19.46
N MET A 345 3.76 -19.28 -18.54
CA MET A 345 5.01 -19.97 -18.24
C MET A 345 5.14 -20.17 -16.73
N ALA A 346 5.46 -21.40 -16.33
CA ALA A 346 5.77 -21.74 -14.96
C ALA A 346 7.26 -22.05 -14.85
N THR A 347 7.98 -21.21 -14.10
CA THR A 347 9.43 -21.31 -13.95
C THR A 347 9.82 -22.39 -12.93
N PRO A 348 11.01 -23.01 -13.07
CA PRO A 348 11.55 -23.89 -12.04
C PRO A 348 11.93 -23.10 -10.77
N PRO A 349 12.18 -23.77 -9.62
CA PRO A 349 12.54 -23.10 -8.36
C PRO A 349 13.82 -22.24 -8.44
N ALA A 350 14.79 -22.65 -9.26
CA ALA A 350 16.00 -21.89 -9.51
C ALA A 350 15.82 -21.10 -10.82
N PHE A 351 15.37 -19.86 -10.72
CA PHE A 351 15.18 -18.95 -11.84
C PHE A 351 15.59 -17.53 -11.41
N THR A 352 16.26 -16.79 -12.27
CA THR A 352 16.73 -15.43 -11.98
C THR A 352 16.13 -14.40 -12.94
N LEU A 353 16.28 -13.10 -12.64
CA LEU A 353 15.95 -12.06 -13.64
C LEU A 353 16.89 -12.11 -14.86
N GLU A 354 18.10 -12.65 -14.73
CA GLU A 354 18.96 -12.93 -15.88
C GLU A 354 18.32 -14.00 -16.79
N ASP A 355 17.83 -15.10 -16.21
CA ASP A 355 17.10 -16.13 -16.96
C ASP A 355 15.86 -15.52 -17.63
N HIS A 356 15.11 -14.66 -16.93
CA HIS A 356 13.97 -13.94 -17.50
C HIS A 356 14.36 -13.09 -18.72
N ALA A 357 15.40 -12.26 -18.60
CA ALA A 357 15.92 -11.44 -19.69
C ALA A 357 16.34 -12.29 -20.91
N ARG A 358 16.93 -13.46 -20.67
CA ARG A 358 17.30 -14.41 -21.73
C ARG A 358 16.08 -15.05 -22.40
N VAL A 359 15.03 -15.38 -21.64
CA VAL A 359 13.74 -15.80 -22.23
C VAL A 359 13.15 -14.68 -23.07
N MET A 360 13.21 -13.43 -22.61
CA MET A 360 12.74 -12.28 -23.39
C MET A 360 13.47 -12.19 -24.74
N PHE A 361 14.78 -12.42 -24.79
CA PHE A 361 15.52 -12.46 -26.06
C PHE A 361 15.06 -13.60 -26.99
N ALA A 362 14.72 -14.77 -26.45
CA ALA A 362 14.16 -15.85 -27.26
C ALA A 362 12.74 -15.49 -27.80
N MET A 363 11.99 -14.68 -27.04
CA MET A 363 10.68 -14.15 -27.44
C MET A 363 10.76 -13.00 -28.47
N ALA A 364 11.95 -12.42 -28.68
CA ALA A 364 12.21 -11.41 -29.70
C ALA A 364 12.31 -12.04 -31.11
N THR A 365 11.35 -12.91 -31.48
CA THR A 365 11.32 -13.54 -32.80
C THR A 365 10.57 -12.64 -33.79
N PRO A 366 11.22 -12.18 -34.87
CA PRO A 366 10.56 -11.35 -35.88
C PRO A 366 9.41 -12.08 -36.59
N ASP A 367 8.24 -11.46 -36.66
CA ASP A 367 7.07 -11.89 -37.41
C ASP A 367 6.41 -10.70 -38.10
N ALA A 368 6.15 -10.82 -39.41
CA ALA A 368 5.58 -9.74 -40.21
C ALA A 368 4.18 -9.30 -39.73
N ARG A 369 3.40 -10.20 -39.11
CA ARG A 369 2.08 -9.88 -38.54
C ARG A 369 2.19 -8.99 -37.30
N LEU A 370 3.33 -9.05 -36.62
CA LEU A 370 3.63 -8.24 -35.45
C LEU A 370 4.40 -6.95 -35.80
N ALA A 371 4.69 -6.70 -37.08
CA ALA A 371 5.44 -5.52 -37.52
C ALA A 371 4.87 -4.18 -36.99
N PRO A 372 3.54 -3.95 -36.98
CA PRO A 372 2.96 -2.73 -36.39
C PRO A 372 3.22 -2.57 -34.87
N TYR A 373 3.58 -3.67 -34.19
CA TYR A 373 3.73 -3.76 -32.74
C TYR A 373 5.18 -4.00 -32.30
N GLY A 374 6.17 -3.69 -33.17
CA GLY A 374 7.59 -3.86 -32.87
C GLY A 374 8.19 -5.18 -33.34
N GLY A 375 7.45 -5.95 -34.13
CA GLY A 375 7.98 -7.06 -34.92
C GLY A 375 8.11 -8.39 -34.19
N GLY A 376 7.96 -8.49 -32.88
CA GLY A 376 8.06 -9.76 -32.15
C GLY A 376 7.06 -9.89 -31.00
N PHE A 377 7.13 -10.98 -30.23
CA PHE A 377 6.18 -11.23 -29.15
C PHE A 377 6.33 -10.26 -27.97
N ILE A 378 7.50 -9.63 -27.80
CA ILE A 378 7.74 -8.55 -26.84
C ILE A 378 7.93 -7.25 -27.62
N ARG A 379 7.10 -6.25 -27.32
CA ARG A 379 7.13 -4.95 -27.98
C ARG A 379 8.44 -4.24 -27.73
N ASN A 380 8.99 -3.62 -28.78
CA ASN A 380 10.17 -2.75 -28.72
C ASN A 380 11.42 -3.37 -28.09
N ILE A 381 11.48 -4.69 -27.91
CA ILE A 381 12.62 -5.33 -27.21
C ILE A 381 13.96 -5.00 -27.87
N GLU A 382 14.04 -4.93 -29.20
CA GLU A 382 15.26 -4.58 -29.91
C GLU A 382 15.82 -3.19 -29.53
N SER A 383 14.97 -2.27 -29.06
CA SER A 383 15.40 -0.93 -28.67
C SER A 383 16.16 -0.87 -27.34
N TYR A 384 15.94 -1.84 -26.45
CA TYR A 384 16.61 -1.92 -25.15
C TYR A 384 17.36 -3.25 -24.91
N LYS A 385 17.35 -4.16 -25.89
CA LYS A 385 18.05 -5.46 -25.84
C LYS A 385 19.54 -5.33 -25.54
N ASN A 386 20.25 -4.43 -26.23
CA ASN A 386 21.68 -4.22 -25.98
C ASN A 386 21.94 -3.73 -24.55
N MET A 387 21.06 -2.87 -24.04
CA MET A 387 21.15 -2.38 -22.68
C MET A 387 20.83 -3.46 -21.64
N LEU A 388 19.88 -4.34 -21.94
CA LEU A 388 19.57 -5.49 -21.11
C LEU A 388 20.73 -6.51 -21.07
N LEU A 389 21.43 -6.71 -22.20
CA LEU A 389 22.60 -7.58 -22.28
C LEU A 389 23.74 -7.12 -21.34
N THR A 390 23.97 -5.81 -21.24
CA THR A 390 25.04 -5.26 -20.39
C THR A 390 24.77 -5.39 -18.89
N VAL A 391 23.51 -5.61 -18.49
CA VAL A 391 23.11 -5.76 -17.09
C VAL A 391 22.69 -7.19 -16.71
N THR A 392 22.90 -8.17 -17.59
CA THR A 392 22.64 -9.60 -17.31
C THR A 392 23.34 -10.07 -16.03
N LYS A 393 24.59 -9.67 -15.81
CA LYS A 393 25.35 -10.02 -14.61
C LYS A 393 24.75 -9.41 -13.34
N PRO A 394 24.39 -8.12 -13.26
CA PRO A 394 23.59 -7.58 -12.17
C PRO A 394 22.27 -8.32 -11.93
N LEU A 395 21.54 -8.70 -12.99
CA LEU A 395 20.28 -9.44 -12.85
C LEU A 395 20.46 -10.88 -12.32
N SER A 396 21.69 -11.43 -12.37
CA SER A 396 22.00 -12.79 -11.91
C SER A 396 21.81 -12.99 -10.39
N VAL A 397 21.89 -11.92 -9.59
CA VAL A 397 21.69 -11.97 -8.13
C VAL A 397 20.24 -11.79 -7.70
N PHE A 398 19.32 -11.60 -8.65
CA PHE A 398 17.88 -11.52 -8.41
C PHE A 398 17.27 -12.89 -8.67
N GLN A 399 17.23 -13.73 -7.64
CA GLN A 399 16.52 -15.01 -7.71
C GLN A 399 15.03 -14.74 -7.59
N VAL A 400 14.24 -15.20 -8.57
CA VAL A 400 12.79 -15.06 -8.59
C VAL A 400 12.16 -16.45 -8.54
N ARG A 401 11.48 -16.74 -7.44
CA ARG A 401 10.87 -18.04 -7.21
C ARG A 401 9.40 -17.99 -7.58
N ASN A 402 8.95 -18.97 -8.36
CA ASN A 402 7.54 -19.20 -8.57
C ASN A 402 6.89 -19.49 -7.19
N PRO A 403 5.88 -18.73 -6.74
CA PRO A 403 5.22 -18.95 -5.45
C PRO A 403 4.44 -20.27 -5.40
N ASN A 404 3.98 -20.75 -6.57
CA ASN A 404 3.20 -21.97 -6.70
C ASN A 404 3.82 -22.88 -7.78
N PRO A 405 5.06 -23.37 -7.61
CA PRO A 405 5.71 -24.15 -8.65
C PRO A 405 4.93 -25.45 -8.90
N PRO A 406 4.54 -25.74 -10.15
CA PRO A 406 3.88 -27.01 -10.45
C PRO A 406 4.86 -28.19 -10.33
N LYS A 407 4.32 -29.40 -10.21
CA LYS A 407 5.13 -30.63 -10.38
C LYS A 407 5.70 -30.66 -11.80
N GLU A 408 6.78 -31.42 -11.99
CA GLU A 408 7.29 -31.70 -13.33
C GLU A 408 6.16 -32.27 -14.19
N TYR A 409 5.95 -31.69 -15.36
CA TYR A 409 4.99 -32.21 -16.34
C TYR A 409 5.62 -33.36 -17.13
N ARG A 410 4.89 -34.48 -17.24
CA ARG A 410 5.23 -35.60 -18.12
C ARG A 410 3.98 -36.01 -18.88
N PHE A 411 4.07 -35.96 -20.20
CA PHE A 411 2.93 -36.29 -21.05
C PHE A 411 2.53 -37.77 -20.84
N GLY A 412 1.23 -38.02 -20.67
CA GLY A 412 0.68 -39.36 -20.44
C GLY A 412 0.89 -39.93 -19.03
N ASP A 413 1.58 -39.22 -18.13
CA ASP A 413 1.75 -39.62 -16.73
C ASP A 413 0.74 -38.88 -15.84
N ASN A 414 -0.29 -39.59 -15.38
CA ASN A 414 -1.33 -39.04 -14.52
C ASN A 414 -0.82 -38.57 -13.15
N THR A 415 0.38 -38.97 -12.73
CA THR A 415 1.01 -38.49 -11.49
C THR A 415 1.74 -37.15 -11.69
N LYS A 416 1.99 -36.79 -12.94
CA LYS A 416 2.71 -35.61 -13.41
C LYS A 416 1.93 -34.88 -14.52
N PRO A 417 0.64 -34.53 -14.29
CA PRO A 417 -0.20 -33.91 -15.31
C PRO A 417 0.26 -32.49 -15.62
N PHE A 418 -0.24 -31.96 -16.74
CA PHE A 418 -0.07 -30.53 -17.05
C PHE A 418 -0.79 -29.69 -15.98
N PRO A 419 -0.18 -28.61 -15.47
CA PRO A 419 -0.81 -27.77 -14.44
C PRO A 419 -2.03 -27.04 -14.99
N THR A 420 -3.14 -27.12 -14.25
CA THR A 420 -4.41 -26.51 -14.63
C THR A 420 -4.79 -25.30 -13.79
N ASP A 421 -4.14 -25.08 -12.65
CA ASP A 421 -4.32 -23.87 -11.85
C ASP A 421 -3.52 -22.71 -12.49
N PRO A 422 -4.18 -21.62 -12.91
CA PRO A 422 -3.50 -20.43 -13.42
C PRO A 422 -2.42 -19.88 -12.49
N ASN A 423 -2.56 -20.07 -11.16
CA ASN A 423 -1.59 -19.58 -10.18
C ASN A 423 -0.23 -20.29 -10.27
N ASN A 424 -0.15 -21.44 -10.95
CA ASN A 424 1.13 -22.10 -11.21
C ASN A 424 2.00 -21.34 -12.22
N PHE A 425 1.41 -20.46 -13.03
CA PHE A 425 2.10 -19.73 -14.09
C PHE A 425 2.48 -18.35 -13.59
N ASN A 426 3.74 -18.21 -13.20
CA ASN A 426 4.27 -16.99 -12.63
C ASN A 426 4.81 -16.01 -13.69
N ILE A 427 4.85 -16.43 -14.96
CA ILE A 427 5.15 -15.57 -16.11
C ILE A 427 3.96 -15.61 -17.07
N THR A 428 3.53 -14.44 -17.56
CA THR A 428 2.51 -14.33 -18.60
C THR A 428 2.95 -13.33 -19.66
N LEU A 429 2.84 -13.69 -20.93
CA LEU A 429 3.03 -12.78 -22.05
C LEU A 429 1.71 -12.64 -22.79
N LEU A 430 1.23 -11.41 -22.89
CA LEU A 430 -0.04 -11.08 -23.53
C LEU A 430 0.21 -10.41 -24.87
N GLY A 431 -0.58 -10.79 -25.87
CA GLY A 431 -0.49 -10.22 -27.20
C GLY A 431 -0.86 -8.74 -27.28
N PRO A 432 -0.58 -8.09 -28.42
CA PRO A 432 -0.80 -6.65 -28.61
C PRO A 432 -2.22 -6.15 -28.32
N LEU A 433 -3.25 -6.97 -28.54
CA LEU A 433 -4.64 -6.57 -28.31
C LEU A 433 -5.09 -6.65 -26.84
N ALA A 434 -4.28 -7.22 -25.95
CA ALA A 434 -4.57 -7.23 -24.52
C ALA A 434 -4.43 -5.83 -23.92
N ASP A 435 -5.16 -5.54 -22.85
CA ASP A 435 -5.06 -4.27 -22.13
C ASP A 435 -3.63 -4.05 -21.60
N GLY A 436 -2.99 -2.97 -22.03
CA GLY A 436 -1.56 -2.69 -21.78
C GLY A 436 -0.55 -3.51 -22.61
N GLY A 437 -1.01 -4.40 -23.51
CA GLY A 437 -0.25 -5.28 -24.42
C GLY A 437 0.57 -4.56 -25.50
N PRO A 438 1.60 -5.22 -26.10
CA PRO A 438 2.23 -6.51 -25.77
C PRO A 438 3.31 -6.34 -24.69
N TRP A 439 3.22 -7.13 -23.63
CA TRP A 439 4.20 -7.13 -22.54
C TRP A 439 4.24 -8.48 -21.81
N MET A 440 5.39 -8.77 -21.22
CA MET A 440 5.68 -9.95 -20.42
C MET A 440 5.67 -9.58 -18.95
N ARG A 441 4.82 -10.21 -18.14
CA ARG A 441 4.83 -10.13 -16.68
C ARG A 441 5.60 -11.29 -16.09
N LEU A 442 6.32 -11.02 -15.01
CA LEU A 442 6.88 -12.00 -14.09
C LEU A 442 6.47 -11.62 -12.67
N ALA A 443 5.91 -12.58 -11.95
CA ALA A 443 5.60 -12.49 -10.54
C ALA A 443 6.40 -13.54 -9.77
N GLY A 444 6.82 -13.24 -8.53
CA GLY A 444 7.41 -14.26 -7.69
C GLY A 444 8.00 -13.76 -6.38
N ASP A 445 8.43 -14.69 -5.54
CA ASP A 445 9.19 -14.35 -4.33
C ASP A 445 10.64 -14.05 -4.72
N ALA A 446 11.09 -12.83 -4.44
CA ALA A 446 12.42 -12.37 -4.78
C ALA A 446 13.40 -12.57 -3.63
N TYR A 447 14.56 -13.13 -3.97
CA TYR A 447 15.77 -13.07 -3.17
C TYR A 447 16.82 -12.29 -3.95
N ILE A 448 17.25 -11.15 -3.42
CA ILE A 448 18.16 -10.22 -4.10
C ILE A 448 19.39 -10.07 -3.22
N LEU A 449 20.58 -10.35 -3.77
CA LEU A 449 21.84 -10.34 -3.03
C LEU A 449 21.76 -11.14 -1.71
N GLY A 450 21.19 -12.34 -1.81
CA GLY A 450 21.03 -13.26 -0.68
C GLY A 450 20.01 -12.84 0.38
N GLN A 451 19.26 -11.75 0.18
CA GLN A 451 18.21 -11.28 1.11
C GLN A 451 16.83 -11.57 0.54
N LYS A 452 15.90 -12.01 1.39
CA LYS A 452 14.49 -12.15 1.01
C LYS A 452 13.88 -10.74 0.90
N MET A 453 13.37 -10.40 -0.28
CA MET A 453 12.82 -9.06 -0.59
C MET A 453 11.29 -9.05 -0.76
N GLY A 454 10.64 -10.16 -0.44
CA GLY A 454 9.19 -10.32 -0.57
C GLY A 454 8.77 -10.59 -2.01
N TRP A 455 7.57 -10.14 -2.36
CA TRP A 455 7.00 -10.35 -3.69
C TRP A 455 7.54 -9.32 -4.68
N LEU A 456 7.93 -9.79 -5.86
CA LEU A 456 8.39 -9.00 -7.00
C LEU A 456 7.33 -9.08 -8.10
N ASP A 457 6.96 -7.90 -8.62
CA ASP A 457 6.36 -7.75 -9.94
C ASP A 457 7.44 -7.19 -10.86
N ALA A 458 7.70 -7.89 -11.94
CA ALA A 458 8.52 -7.39 -13.03
C ALA A 458 7.71 -7.43 -14.32
N SER A 459 7.87 -6.41 -15.14
CA SER A 459 7.22 -6.30 -16.45
C SER A 459 8.26 -5.93 -17.50
N ALA A 460 8.13 -6.50 -18.68
CA ALA A 460 8.93 -6.14 -19.84
C ALA A 460 8.04 -5.88 -21.04
N GLY A 461 8.17 -4.71 -21.67
CA GLY A 461 7.35 -4.34 -22.82
C GLY A 461 7.78 -3.02 -23.43
N MET A 462 6.81 -2.19 -23.82
CA MET A 462 7.08 -0.90 -24.48
C MET A 462 8.09 -0.02 -23.75
N GLU A 463 7.99 0.05 -22.43
CA GLU A 463 8.77 0.96 -21.60
C GLU A 463 10.14 0.39 -21.23
N GLY A 464 10.45 -0.88 -21.55
CA GLY A 464 11.65 -1.57 -21.07
C GLY A 464 11.32 -2.68 -20.07
N LEU A 465 12.34 -3.16 -19.34
CA LEU A 465 12.21 -4.06 -18.20
C LEU A 465 12.15 -3.24 -16.90
N HIS A 466 11.06 -3.36 -16.15
CA HIS A 466 10.90 -2.71 -14.85
C HIS A 466 10.50 -3.72 -13.80
N GLY A 467 11.21 -3.75 -12.67
CA GLY A 467 10.86 -4.57 -11.51
C GLY A 467 11.22 -3.88 -10.21
N VAL A 468 10.34 -4.00 -9.22
CA VAL A 468 10.52 -3.43 -7.88
C VAL A 468 10.20 -4.49 -6.82
N ALA A 469 11.08 -4.62 -5.83
CA ALA A 469 10.84 -5.41 -4.63
C ALA A 469 11.34 -4.66 -3.40
N GLY A 470 10.68 -4.75 -2.26
CA GLY A 470 11.06 -3.99 -1.08
C GLY A 470 10.76 -4.70 0.22
N GLU A 471 11.73 -4.71 1.14
CA GLU A 471 11.60 -5.37 2.43
C GLU A 471 12.52 -4.73 3.48
N MET A 472 12.21 -4.96 4.76
CA MET A 472 13.10 -4.65 5.87
C MET A 472 14.23 -5.68 5.95
N ILE A 473 15.47 -5.24 5.79
CA ILE A 473 16.65 -6.11 5.95
C ILE A 473 17.57 -5.60 7.06
N ASP A 474 18.27 -6.51 7.73
CA ASP A 474 19.19 -6.20 8.81
C ASP A 474 20.61 -6.00 8.24
N LEU A 475 21.10 -4.75 8.28
CA LEU A 475 22.43 -4.38 7.79
C LEU A 475 23.30 -3.85 8.93
N LYS A 476 24.57 -4.22 8.96
CA LYS A 476 25.55 -3.62 9.87
C LYS A 476 26.09 -2.33 9.27
N LEU A 477 25.67 -1.17 9.77
CA LEU A 477 26.08 0.14 9.26
C LEU A 477 27.22 0.71 10.11
N GLY A 478 28.44 0.23 9.86
CA GLY A 478 29.66 0.72 10.50
C GLY A 478 29.54 0.70 12.03
N PRO A 479 29.73 1.85 12.72
CA PRO A 479 29.71 1.94 14.18
C PRO A 479 28.30 1.82 14.79
N LEU A 480 27.23 1.96 13.99
CA LEU A 480 25.84 1.86 14.47
C LEU A 480 25.43 0.42 14.79
N GLY A 481 26.25 -0.57 14.42
CA GLY A 481 25.89 -1.97 14.54
C GLY A 481 24.79 -2.38 13.57
N ARG A 482 24.07 -3.46 13.90
CA ARG A 482 22.97 -3.97 13.06
C ARG A 482 21.74 -3.09 13.22
N VAL A 483 21.27 -2.55 12.10
CA VAL A 483 20.05 -1.74 12.02
C VAL A 483 19.13 -2.29 10.95
N LYS A 484 17.82 -2.13 11.18
CA LYS A 484 16.80 -2.48 10.19
C LYS A 484 16.67 -1.35 9.18
N VAL A 485 16.91 -1.64 7.91
CA VAL A 485 16.76 -0.67 6.82
C VAL A 485 15.68 -1.17 5.88
N LYS A 486 14.69 -0.32 5.57
CA LYS A 486 13.77 -0.61 4.48
C LYS A 486 14.53 -0.40 3.18
N MET A 487 14.83 -1.49 2.49
CA MET A 487 15.52 -1.45 1.20
C MET A 487 14.52 -1.74 0.09
N GLU A 488 14.58 -0.95 -0.97
CA GLU A 488 13.85 -1.15 -2.21
C GLU A 488 14.86 -1.48 -3.30
N ALA A 489 14.71 -2.64 -3.91
CA ALA A 489 15.48 -3.08 -5.06
C ALA A 489 14.74 -2.69 -6.34
N LEU A 490 15.49 -2.13 -7.27
CA LEU A 490 15.02 -1.69 -8.58
C LEU A 490 15.82 -2.42 -9.67
N ALA A 491 15.11 -2.93 -10.67
CA ALA A 491 15.68 -3.36 -11.95
C ALA A 491 14.94 -2.61 -13.07
N ASP A 492 15.52 -1.50 -13.52
CA ASP A 492 14.92 -0.60 -14.51
C ASP A 492 15.88 -0.47 -15.72
N VAL A 493 15.47 -1.03 -16.85
CA VAL A 493 16.27 -1.09 -18.07
C VAL A 493 15.40 -0.74 -19.26
N ASP A 494 15.60 0.47 -19.78
CA ASP A 494 14.86 0.99 -20.93
C ASP A 494 15.83 1.54 -21.99
N GLN A 495 15.34 2.38 -22.90
CA GLN A 495 16.16 2.99 -23.94
C GLN A 495 17.21 4.01 -23.44
N ARG A 496 17.07 4.48 -22.21
CA ARG A 496 17.77 5.63 -21.60
C ARG A 496 18.40 5.32 -20.25
N SER A 497 18.00 4.24 -19.60
CA SER A 497 18.30 3.87 -18.23
C SER A 497 18.77 2.41 -18.13
N GLN A 498 19.72 2.17 -17.22
CA GLN A 498 20.26 0.85 -16.88
C GLN A 498 20.42 0.77 -15.37
N GLU A 499 19.37 1.11 -14.63
CA GLU A 499 19.44 1.18 -13.19
C GLU A 499 19.14 -0.18 -12.56
N ILE A 500 20.19 -0.85 -12.09
CA ILE A 500 20.06 -2.01 -11.20
C ILE A 500 20.59 -1.59 -9.83
N SER A 501 19.69 -1.38 -8.87
CA SER A 501 20.05 -0.77 -7.59
C SER A 501 19.24 -1.32 -6.41
N MET A 502 19.73 -1.07 -5.19
CA MET A 502 18.93 -1.12 -3.98
C MET A 502 19.12 0.18 -3.21
N ARG A 503 18.03 0.81 -2.80
CA ARG A 503 18.04 2.08 -2.08
C ARG A 503 17.27 1.95 -0.78
N GLY A 504 17.79 2.55 0.28
CA GLY A 504 17.13 2.63 1.56
C GLY A 504 17.49 3.89 2.30
N ASN A 505 16.81 4.12 3.42
CA ASN A 505 17.09 5.23 4.31
C ASN A 505 17.00 4.78 5.77
N PHE A 506 18.00 5.16 6.55
CA PHE A 506 18.04 4.96 7.98
C PHE A 506 18.19 6.32 8.67
N VAL A 507 17.12 6.79 9.32
CA VAL A 507 17.11 8.04 10.12
C VAL A 507 17.70 9.24 9.35
N GLY A 508 17.33 9.39 8.09
CA GLY A 508 17.82 10.47 7.22
C GLY A 508 19.15 10.19 6.52
N GLN A 509 19.84 9.09 6.82
CA GLN A 509 21.03 8.64 6.11
C GLN A 509 20.66 7.66 4.99
N ALA A 510 21.06 7.99 3.76
CA ALA A 510 20.82 7.12 2.61
C ALA A 510 21.72 5.88 2.65
N VAL A 511 21.21 4.76 2.15
CA VAL A 511 21.97 3.53 1.90
C VAL A 511 21.74 3.16 0.45
N ASN A 512 22.75 3.35 -0.39
CA ASN A 512 22.67 3.10 -1.82
C ASN A 512 23.56 1.90 -2.18
N VAL A 513 23.02 0.97 -2.93
CA VAL A 513 23.73 -0.15 -3.54
C VAL A 513 23.46 -0.07 -5.03
N THR A 514 24.49 0.12 -5.84
CA THR A 514 24.35 0.18 -7.31
C THR A 514 25.14 -0.96 -7.93
N MET A 515 24.55 -1.65 -8.90
CA MET A 515 25.17 -2.76 -9.61
C MET A 515 25.41 -2.36 -11.06
N SER A 516 26.65 -2.41 -11.51
CA SER A 516 27.04 -2.09 -12.88
C SER A 516 28.17 -2.99 -13.34
N GLY A 517 28.06 -3.52 -14.56
CA GLY A 517 28.97 -4.52 -15.09
C GLY A 517 29.11 -5.70 -14.12
N ASN A 518 30.33 -5.96 -13.66
CA ASN A 518 30.61 -7.06 -12.73
C ASN A 518 30.76 -6.59 -11.28
N THR A 519 30.41 -5.34 -10.98
CA THR A 519 30.67 -4.70 -9.69
C THR A 519 29.41 -4.25 -8.99
N LEU A 520 29.38 -4.45 -7.68
CA LEU A 520 28.42 -3.90 -6.75
C LEU A 520 29.11 -2.80 -5.94
N SER A 521 28.59 -1.59 -6.01
CA SER A 521 29.08 -0.43 -5.26
C SER A 521 28.12 -0.08 -4.15
N ILE A 522 28.63 0.07 -2.94
CA ILE A 522 27.89 0.50 -1.75
C ILE A 522 28.31 1.90 -1.41
N GLU A 523 27.33 2.79 -1.25
CA GLU A 523 27.51 4.16 -0.81
C GLU A 523 26.51 4.48 0.31
N VAL A 524 27.04 4.68 1.50
CA VAL A 524 26.34 5.25 2.65
C VAL A 524 26.98 6.61 2.90
N PRO A 525 26.46 7.71 2.30
CA PRO A 525 27.04 9.03 2.47
C PRO A 525 26.96 9.51 3.92
N PRO A 526 27.87 10.42 4.34
CA PRO A 526 27.84 10.97 5.68
C PRO A 526 26.65 11.93 5.86
N SER A 527 26.17 12.05 7.09
CA SER A 527 25.14 13.02 7.47
C SER A 527 25.53 13.73 8.76
N CYS A 528 24.88 14.85 9.07
CA CYS A 528 25.10 15.52 10.37
C CYS A 528 24.76 14.66 11.57
N VAL A 529 23.77 13.78 11.41
CA VAL A 529 23.37 12.86 12.46
C VAL A 529 24.43 11.78 12.62
N ASN A 530 24.94 11.24 11.52
CA ASN A 530 25.93 10.17 11.49
C ASN A 530 27.11 10.59 10.58
N PRO A 531 28.14 11.26 11.12
CA PRO A 531 29.24 11.81 10.33
C PRO A 531 30.31 10.74 9.97
N PHE A 532 29.87 9.60 9.48
CA PHE A 532 30.72 8.58 8.88
C PHE A 532 30.13 8.17 7.53
N GLU A 533 30.99 7.71 6.64
CA GLU A 533 30.61 7.15 5.36
C GLU A 533 31.02 5.68 5.23
N ILE A 534 30.30 4.95 4.38
CA ILE A 534 30.74 3.63 3.89
C ILE A 534 30.78 3.74 2.37
N LYS A 535 31.97 3.56 1.80
CA LYS A 535 32.16 3.51 0.35
C LYS A 535 33.00 2.29 0.01
N THR A 536 32.41 1.32 -0.66
CA THR A 536 33.11 0.09 -1.07
C THR A 536 32.59 -0.42 -2.40
N SER A 537 33.41 -1.19 -3.09
CA SER A 537 33.03 -1.85 -4.33
C SER A 537 33.53 -3.29 -4.30
N VAL A 538 32.65 -4.23 -4.58
CA VAL A 538 32.93 -5.67 -4.58
C VAL A 538 32.49 -6.30 -5.90
N ALA A 539 33.06 -7.46 -6.23
CA ALA A 539 32.63 -8.21 -7.40
C ALA A 539 31.25 -8.86 -7.18
N ILE A 540 30.46 -8.97 -8.24
CA ILE A 540 29.16 -9.66 -8.24
C ILE A 540 29.39 -11.16 -8.49
N GLU A 541 29.02 -11.98 -7.52
CA GLU A 541 28.98 -13.43 -7.59
C GLU A 541 27.56 -13.92 -7.35
N ALA A 542 27.22 -15.12 -7.83
CA ALA A 542 25.87 -15.68 -7.62
C ALA A 542 25.54 -15.90 -6.13
N SER A 543 26.58 -16.07 -5.30
CA SER A 543 26.52 -16.22 -3.85
C SER A 543 26.59 -14.91 -3.08
N THR A 544 26.78 -13.76 -3.75
CA THR A 544 26.95 -12.47 -3.06
C THR A 544 25.78 -12.19 -2.14
N ASN A 545 26.08 -11.96 -0.86
CA ASN A 545 25.11 -11.62 0.16
C ASN A 545 25.37 -10.20 0.69
N ILE A 546 24.43 -9.28 0.49
CA ILE A 546 24.64 -7.87 0.84
C ILE A 546 24.88 -7.67 2.35
N ALA A 547 24.19 -8.42 3.21
CA ALA A 547 24.41 -8.31 4.65
C ALA A 547 25.84 -8.74 5.04
N GLN A 548 26.38 -9.79 4.42
CA GLN A 548 27.78 -10.20 4.62
C GLN A 548 28.78 -9.17 4.10
N VAL A 549 28.49 -8.51 2.97
CA VAL A 549 29.35 -7.42 2.46
C VAL A 549 29.42 -6.29 3.49
N PHE A 550 28.27 -5.88 4.05
CA PHE A 550 28.21 -4.85 5.10
C PHE A 550 28.89 -5.29 6.41
N GLU A 551 28.91 -6.58 6.75
CA GLU A 551 29.61 -7.07 7.96
C GLU A 551 31.10 -6.69 7.99
N GLY A 552 31.73 -6.71 6.81
CA GLY A 552 33.14 -6.38 6.62
C GLY A 552 33.43 -4.87 6.54
N GLN A 553 32.42 -4.00 6.56
CA GLN A 553 32.62 -2.55 6.41
C GLN A 553 32.48 -1.82 7.75
N GLY A 554 33.58 -1.23 8.23
CA GLY A 554 33.58 -0.38 9.42
C GLY A 554 33.18 1.08 9.15
N GLY A 555 33.39 1.56 7.92
CA GLY A 555 33.21 2.96 7.53
C GLY A 555 34.39 3.86 7.92
N ALA A 556 34.31 5.12 7.52
CA ALA A 556 35.30 6.17 7.82
C ALA A 556 34.60 7.45 8.29
N ASN A 557 35.13 8.10 9.32
CA ASN A 557 34.66 9.39 9.81
C ASN A 557 34.92 10.48 8.76
N VAL A 558 33.93 11.34 8.57
CA VAL A 558 34.01 12.51 7.69
C VAL A 558 33.97 13.77 8.54
N ASP A 559 34.78 14.78 8.19
CA ASP A 559 34.76 16.08 8.84
C ASP A 559 33.35 16.70 8.76
N PRO A 560 32.65 16.87 9.90
CA PRO A 560 31.30 17.42 9.94
C PRO A 560 31.15 18.78 9.26
N SER A 561 32.19 19.62 9.23
CA SER A 561 32.15 20.93 8.56
C SER A 561 32.04 20.85 7.05
N LYS A 562 32.43 19.71 6.46
CA LYS A 562 32.34 19.44 5.01
C LYS A 562 31.00 18.83 4.61
N ILE A 563 30.15 18.50 5.58
CA ILE A 563 28.82 17.95 5.33
C ILE A 563 27.87 19.12 5.07
N GLN A 564 27.22 19.12 3.90
CA GLN A 564 26.31 20.19 3.51
C GLN A 564 25.15 20.31 4.52
N GLY A 565 24.90 21.52 5.01
CA GLY A 565 23.83 21.80 5.98
C GLY A 565 24.20 21.53 7.45
N CYS A 566 25.44 21.12 7.75
CA CYS A 566 25.91 20.90 9.12
C CYS A 566 26.40 22.16 9.81
N ILE A 567 25.54 22.78 10.62
CA ILE A 567 25.86 24.03 11.30
C ILE A 567 25.35 24.07 12.75
N GLY A 568 25.91 24.98 13.55
CA GLY A 568 25.48 25.25 14.92
C GLY A 568 25.47 23.99 15.81
N ALA A 569 24.37 23.79 16.53
CA ALA A 569 24.22 22.66 17.47
C ALA A 569 24.35 21.28 16.80
N GLN A 570 23.96 21.14 15.53
CA GLN A 570 24.10 19.87 14.80
C GLN A 570 25.57 19.56 14.49
N LEU A 571 26.34 20.60 14.14
CA LEU A 571 27.78 20.48 13.90
C LEU A 571 28.52 20.08 15.18
N GLU A 572 28.18 20.69 16.31
CA GLU A 572 28.74 20.34 17.62
C GLU A 572 28.39 18.89 18.02
N ALA A 573 27.14 18.46 17.82
CA ALA A 573 26.71 17.09 18.11
C ALA A 573 27.45 16.07 17.24
N ALA A 574 27.69 16.38 15.96
CA ALA A 574 28.44 15.53 15.05
C ALA A 574 29.90 15.36 15.51
N TYR A 575 30.58 16.44 15.91
CA TYR A 575 31.93 16.33 16.47
C TYR A 575 31.96 15.52 17.77
N LYS A 576 30.97 15.66 18.66
CA LYS A 576 30.85 14.84 19.89
C LYS A 576 30.75 13.35 19.58
N LYS A 577 29.97 12.97 18.56
CA LYS A 577 29.87 11.57 18.12
C LYS A 577 31.21 11.02 17.64
N ILE A 578 31.96 11.80 16.84
CA ILE A 578 33.30 11.38 16.38
C ILE A 578 34.26 11.23 17.56
N ALA A 579 34.28 12.20 18.48
CA ALA A 579 35.16 12.19 19.64
C ALA A 579 34.88 11.03 20.62
N GLY A 580 33.61 10.62 20.74
CA GLY A 580 33.15 9.58 21.65
C GLY A 580 32.89 8.24 20.98
N GLU A 581 31.73 8.12 20.35
CA GLU A 581 31.19 6.86 19.81
C GLU A 581 32.01 6.32 18.63
N TYR A 582 32.46 7.19 17.71
CA TYR A 582 33.12 6.78 16.46
C TYR A 582 34.64 6.95 16.49
N LYS A 583 35.22 7.06 17.69
CA LYS A 583 36.65 7.36 17.89
C LYS A 583 37.62 6.37 17.25
N ASN A 584 37.17 5.13 16.99
CA ASN A 584 37.98 4.04 16.45
C ASN A 584 37.86 3.90 14.92
N LEU A 585 37.03 4.70 14.25
CA LEU A 585 36.95 4.67 12.79
C LEU A 585 38.14 5.39 12.16
N SER A 586 38.50 4.95 10.95
CA SER A 586 39.46 5.64 10.09
C SER A 586 38.92 7.00 9.61
N GLY A 587 39.76 7.84 8.97
CA GLY A 587 39.34 9.15 8.46
C GLY A 587 39.52 10.29 9.47
N TYR A 588 38.50 11.12 9.67
CA TYR A 588 38.56 12.26 10.60
C TYR A 588 38.70 11.79 12.07
N THR A 589 39.74 12.25 12.75
CA THR A 589 40.13 11.68 14.04
C THR A 589 39.36 12.28 15.22
N ALA A 590 39.21 11.50 16.29
CA ALA A 590 38.65 11.97 17.56
C ALA A 590 39.43 13.18 18.13
N ASN A 591 40.75 13.22 17.96
CA ASN A 591 41.59 14.34 18.41
C ASN A 591 41.28 15.63 17.64
N ALA A 592 41.09 15.55 16.32
CA ALA A 592 40.68 16.70 15.51
C ALA A 592 39.29 17.18 15.90
N ALA A 593 38.34 16.27 16.13
CA ALA A 593 37.00 16.61 16.60
C ALA A 593 37.01 17.31 17.97
N ASN A 594 37.81 16.82 18.92
CA ASN A 594 37.99 17.46 20.23
C ASN A 594 38.60 18.86 20.12
N ALA A 595 39.51 19.09 19.16
CA ALA A 595 40.07 20.41 18.91
C ALA A 595 38.99 21.40 18.42
N GLU A 596 38.11 20.99 17.50
CA GLU A 596 37.00 21.84 17.03
C GLU A 596 35.97 22.10 18.14
N LEU A 597 35.61 21.10 18.95
CA LEU A 597 34.72 21.29 20.11
C LEU A 597 35.27 22.31 21.10
N LYS A 598 36.58 22.32 21.32
CA LYS A 598 37.23 23.33 22.17
C LYS A 598 37.11 24.74 21.58
N LYS A 599 37.23 24.90 20.25
CA LYS A 599 37.02 26.21 19.60
C LYS A 599 35.57 26.69 19.77
N ILE A 600 34.59 25.79 19.60
CA ILE A 600 33.18 26.10 19.79
C ILE A 600 32.91 26.54 21.24
N SER A 601 33.42 25.79 22.22
CA SER A 601 33.29 26.10 23.64
C SER A 601 33.93 27.45 24.01
N ASN A 602 35.15 27.71 23.52
CA ASN A 602 35.83 28.99 23.76
C ASN A 602 35.09 30.17 23.15
N ALA A 603 34.53 30.01 21.94
CA ALA A 603 33.74 31.04 21.29
C ALA A 603 32.44 31.34 22.06
N ALA A 604 31.78 30.30 22.59
CA ALA A 604 30.60 30.46 23.43
C ALA A 604 30.92 31.22 24.72
N ALA A 605 32.01 30.87 25.41
CA ALA A 605 32.45 31.57 26.62
C ALA A 605 32.80 33.05 26.35
N ALA A 606 33.43 33.34 25.21
CA ALA A 606 33.74 34.72 24.81
C ALA A 606 32.46 35.53 24.51
N ALA A 607 31.46 34.92 23.86
CA ALA A 607 30.18 35.57 23.59
C ALA A 607 29.39 35.85 24.87
N GLU A 608 29.41 34.93 25.84
CA GLU A 608 28.78 35.12 27.15
C GLU A 608 29.43 36.27 27.93
N ALA A 609 30.76 36.36 27.93
CA ALA A 609 31.49 37.43 28.59
C ALA A 609 31.16 38.81 27.98
N GLU A 610 31.07 38.91 26.65
CA GLU A 610 30.70 40.16 25.98
C GLU A 610 29.23 40.54 26.23
N ALA A 611 28.31 39.56 26.22
CA ALA A 611 26.90 39.79 26.56
C ALA A 611 26.74 40.31 28.00
N LYS A 612 27.49 39.75 28.96
CA LYS A 612 27.51 40.22 30.34
C LYS A 612 28.00 41.66 30.45
N LYS A 613 29.10 41.99 29.75
CA LYS A 613 29.65 43.35 29.71
C LYS A 613 28.66 44.36 29.12
N GLN A 614 27.91 43.97 28.08
CA GLN A 614 26.88 44.81 27.49
C GLN A 614 25.69 45.01 28.43
N ALA A 615 25.26 43.96 29.14
CA ALA A 615 24.21 44.06 30.16
C ALA A 615 24.62 45.00 31.31
N GLU A 616 25.84 44.87 31.83
CA GLU A 616 26.37 45.76 32.88
C GLU A 616 26.49 47.21 32.41
N ALA A 617 26.82 47.45 31.14
CA ALA A 617 26.88 48.79 30.56
C ALA A 617 25.49 49.43 30.45
N ALA A 618 24.50 48.66 29.99
CA ALA A 618 23.11 49.11 29.87
C ALA A 618 22.51 49.44 31.25
N GLU A 619 22.78 48.62 32.27
CA GLU A 619 22.33 48.85 33.65
C GLU A 619 22.92 50.16 34.23
N ARG A 620 24.21 50.42 34.01
CA ARG A 620 24.86 51.67 34.45
C ARG A 620 24.23 52.89 33.78
N GLU A 621 23.88 52.79 32.51
CA GLU A 621 23.23 53.88 31.77
C GLU A 621 21.81 54.15 32.29
N TYR A 622 21.05 53.08 32.52
CA TYR A 622 19.72 53.15 33.12
C TYR A 622 19.73 53.83 34.49
N ASN A 623 20.62 53.41 35.40
CA ASN A 623 20.73 54.00 36.74
C ASN A 623 21.12 55.48 36.69
N ARG A 624 22.05 55.87 35.80
CA ARG A 624 22.43 57.29 35.60
C ARG A 624 21.26 58.15 35.10
N ALA A 625 20.40 57.62 34.24
CA ALA A 625 19.22 58.33 33.76
C ALA A 625 18.19 58.53 34.88
N LYS A 626 17.96 57.49 35.68
CA LYS A 626 17.05 57.50 36.83
C LYS A 626 17.51 58.50 37.91
N ASP A 627 18.80 58.52 38.24
CA ASP A 627 19.38 59.48 39.21
C ASP A 627 19.23 60.94 38.75
N LYS A 628 19.44 61.21 37.45
CA LYS A 628 19.23 62.55 36.89
C LYS A 628 17.77 63.01 37.03
N ALA A 629 16.81 62.11 36.82
CA ALA A 629 15.40 62.43 36.99
C ALA A 629 15.02 62.63 38.47
N ARG A 630 15.61 61.87 39.40
CA ARG A 630 15.46 62.12 40.85
C ARG A 630 16.00 63.49 41.28
N ASN A 631 17.08 63.97 40.65
CA ASN A 631 17.63 65.30 40.92
C ASN A 631 16.70 66.45 40.46
N VAL A 632 15.84 66.21 39.46
CA VAL A 632 14.78 67.16 39.09
C VAL A 632 13.73 67.27 40.21
N ALA A 633 13.44 66.16 40.91
CA ALA A 633 12.54 66.15 42.05
C ALA A 633 13.12 66.85 43.29
N SER A 634 14.43 66.73 43.55
CA SER A 634 15.06 67.35 44.73
C SER A 634 15.26 68.86 44.63
N THR A 635 15.14 69.44 43.42
CA THR A 635 15.36 70.87 43.16
C THR A 635 14.08 71.69 43.04
N SER A 636 12.89 71.07 42.95
CA SER A 636 11.61 71.79 42.93
C SER A 636 11.08 72.07 44.35
N THR A 637 11.05 73.35 44.75
CA THR A 637 10.52 73.80 46.05
C THR A 637 9.01 74.03 46.01
N ASN A 638 8.23 72.96 45.84
CA ASN A 638 6.76 73.03 45.87
C ASN A 638 6.18 72.22 47.04
N SER A 639 4.99 72.63 47.52
CA SER A 639 4.26 71.99 48.62
C SER A 639 4.01 70.49 48.39
N VAL A 640 3.95 70.06 47.13
CA VAL A 640 3.80 68.66 46.69
C VAL A 640 5.01 67.80 47.07
N ASN A 641 6.24 68.28 46.87
CA ASN A 641 7.44 67.54 47.26
C ASN A 641 7.58 67.43 48.76
N LYS A 642 7.15 68.45 49.49
CA LYS A 642 7.06 68.35 50.95
C LYS A 642 6.06 67.26 51.35
N ALA A 643 4.89 67.18 50.71
CA ALA A 643 3.90 66.13 50.97
C ALA A 643 4.42 64.72 50.61
N PHE A 644 5.11 64.55 49.48
CA PHE A 644 5.75 63.30 49.08
C PHE A 644 6.86 62.87 50.07
N ASN A 645 7.75 63.79 50.43
CA ASN A 645 8.82 63.52 51.40
C ASN A 645 8.28 63.28 52.82
N ASP A 646 7.22 63.99 53.22
CA ASP A 646 6.55 63.80 54.52
C ASP A 646 5.84 62.43 54.57
N ALA A 647 5.23 61.99 53.47
CA ALA A 647 4.61 60.66 53.37
C ALA A 647 5.64 59.52 53.40
N GLY A 648 6.78 59.67 52.71
CA GLY A 648 7.91 58.73 52.80
C GLY A 648 8.51 58.63 54.22
N ASN A 649 8.55 59.75 54.95
CA ASN A 649 9.02 59.78 56.35
C ASN A 649 8.00 59.23 57.36
N ALA A 650 6.70 59.27 57.06
CA ALA A 650 5.65 58.71 57.91
C ALA A 650 5.72 57.18 57.98
N PHE A 651 6.15 56.52 56.89
CA PHE A 651 6.28 55.06 56.83
C PHE A 651 7.39 54.52 57.73
N LYS A 652 8.50 55.25 57.90
CA LYS A 652 9.59 54.89 58.83
C LYS A 652 9.22 54.96 60.33
N LYS A 653 8.02 55.43 60.70
CA LYS A 653 7.58 55.58 62.10
C LYS A 653 6.16 55.09 62.34
N LEU A 654 5.85 53.85 61.97
CA LEU A 654 4.69 53.14 62.52
C LEU A 654 5.04 52.56 63.90
N GLY A 655 5.14 53.46 64.88
CA GLY A 655 5.44 53.13 66.26
C GLY A 655 5.08 54.28 67.20
N LYS A 656 3.89 54.17 67.81
CA LYS A 656 3.31 54.99 68.90
C LYS A 656 2.48 56.22 68.47
N LYS A 657 1.20 56.16 68.86
CA LYS A 657 0.22 57.27 68.85
C LYS A 657 0.73 58.50 69.60
N LYS A 658 0.63 59.69 69.00
CA LYS A 658 0.36 60.99 69.68
C LYS A 658 -0.22 62.02 68.69
N LYS A 659 -1.05 62.92 69.23
CA LYS A 659 -2.00 63.85 68.59
C LYS A 659 -1.36 64.97 67.73
N HIS A 660 -2.13 65.40 66.72
CA HIS A 660 -2.06 66.63 65.89
C HIS A 660 -0.82 66.85 65.01
N LYS A 661 -0.73 66.06 63.93
CA LYS A 661 -0.28 66.52 62.60
C LYS A 661 -1.38 66.17 61.58
N PRO A 662 -1.60 66.96 60.52
CA PRO A 662 -2.48 66.53 59.43
C PRO A 662 -2.00 65.18 58.92
N ALA A 663 -2.94 64.25 58.68
CA ALA A 663 -2.61 62.95 58.10
C ALA A 663 -1.88 63.18 56.76
N PRO A 664 -0.86 62.36 56.41
CA PRO A 664 -0.18 62.48 55.12
C PRO A 664 -1.21 62.38 53.99
N ASP A 665 -0.99 63.15 52.92
CA ASP A 665 -1.89 63.17 51.76
C ASP A 665 -2.06 61.74 51.22
N PRO A 666 -3.30 61.20 51.15
CA PRO A 666 -3.53 59.82 50.72
C PRO A 666 -3.05 59.54 49.30
N ARG A 667 -2.87 60.58 48.47
CA ARG A 667 -2.28 60.46 47.13
C ARG A 667 -0.82 60.01 47.16
N PHE A 668 -0.11 60.22 48.26
CA PHE A 668 1.30 59.92 48.43
C PHE A 668 1.57 58.81 49.44
N ALA A 669 0.55 58.08 49.88
CA ALA A 669 0.76 56.89 50.68
C ALA A 669 1.67 55.90 49.93
N ALA A 670 2.55 55.18 50.64
CA ALA A 670 3.57 54.32 50.03
C ALA A 670 2.98 53.25 49.10
N SER A 671 1.81 52.71 49.44
CA SER A 671 1.09 51.75 48.59
C SER A 671 0.34 52.38 47.43
N VAL A 672 0.31 53.71 47.31
CA VAL A 672 -0.47 54.47 46.31
C VAL A 672 0.43 55.14 45.29
N PHE A 673 1.60 55.62 45.71
CA PHE A 673 2.58 56.23 44.82
C PHE A 673 4.00 55.79 45.18
N ASP A 674 4.65 55.15 44.23
CA ASP A 674 6.07 54.82 44.27
C ASP A 674 6.78 55.52 43.10
N TRP A 675 7.79 56.31 43.42
CA TRP A 675 8.46 57.17 42.43
C TRP A 675 9.16 56.34 41.34
N ASP A 676 9.75 55.20 41.73
CA ASP A 676 10.52 54.35 40.83
C ASP A 676 9.61 53.61 39.85
N PHE A 677 8.55 52.99 40.37
CA PHE A 677 7.50 52.40 39.57
C PHE A 677 6.86 53.43 38.62
N TYR A 678 6.65 54.66 39.09
CA TYR A 678 6.06 55.70 38.26
C TYR A 678 7.03 56.17 37.17
N TYR A 679 8.33 56.29 37.46
CA TYR A 679 9.38 56.57 36.48
C TYR A 679 9.45 55.47 35.40
N ASP A 680 9.43 54.20 35.81
CA ASP A 680 9.58 53.06 34.92
C ASP A 680 8.38 52.92 33.97
N ASN A 681 7.17 53.14 34.49
CA ASN A 681 5.92 52.90 33.75
C ASN A 681 5.35 54.11 33.01
N ASN A 682 5.88 55.32 33.21
CA ASN A 682 5.35 56.55 32.61
C ASN A 682 6.43 57.30 31.82
N GLN A 683 6.98 56.63 30.82
CA GLN A 683 8.08 57.14 29.98
C GLN A 683 7.74 58.45 29.24
N ASP A 684 6.47 58.73 28.99
CA ASP A 684 6.02 59.99 28.42
C ASP A 684 6.25 61.18 29.39
N VAL A 685 6.05 60.95 30.69
CA VAL A 685 6.30 61.94 31.75
C VAL A 685 7.79 62.14 31.99
N VAL A 686 8.56 61.04 31.99
CA VAL A 686 10.03 61.09 32.10
C VAL A 686 10.64 61.90 30.96
N LYS A 687 10.17 61.70 29.72
CA LYS A 687 10.63 62.47 28.55
C LYS A 687 10.27 63.95 28.62
N ALA A 688 9.16 64.29 29.27
CA ALA A 688 8.79 65.68 29.51
C ALA A 688 9.71 66.37 30.54
N LYS A 689 10.60 65.62 31.22
CA LYS A 689 11.56 66.11 32.22
C LYS A 689 10.89 66.92 33.34
N VAL A 690 9.65 66.57 33.67
CA VAL A 690 8.90 67.16 34.77
C VAL A 690 9.18 66.38 36.05
N ASP A 691 9.02 67.04 37.19
CA ASP A 691 9.04 66.34 38.47
C ASP A 691 7.87 65.34 38.56
N LEU A 692 8.19 64.06 38.80
CA LEU A 692 7.21 62.97 38.76
C LEU A 692 6.20 63.03 39.90
N ALA A 693 6.62 63.48 41.09
CA ALA A 693 5.71 63.63 42.23
C ALA A 693 4.72 64.79 41.99
N THR A 694 5.19 65.90 41.42
CA THR A 694 4.35 67.01 40.97
C THR A 694 3.38 66.56 39.88
N HIS A 695 3.87 65.88 38.83
CA HIS A 695 3.02 65.36 37.77
C HIS A 695 1.96 64.40 38.33
N TRP A 696 2.35 63.52 39.26
CA TRP A 696 1.41 62.62 39.92
C TRP A 696 0.30 63.38 40.65
N ALA A 697 0.63 64.37 41.48
CA ALA A 697 -0.38 65.13 42.23
C ALA A 697 -1.32 65.96 41.34
N ASP A 698 -0.77 66.60 40.31
CA ASP A 698 -1.47 67.60 39.52
C ASP A 698 -2.27 66.98 38.36
N ASP A 699 -1.82 65.84 37.84
CA ASP A 699 -2.37 65.24 36.62
C ASP A 699 -2.51 63.71 36.70
N GLY A 700 -1.44 63.02 37.07
CA GLY A 700 -1.35 61.56 37.03
C GLY A 700 -2.41 60.87 37.87
N PHE A 701 -2.62 61.37 39.09
CA PHE A 701 -3.64 60.89 40.01
C PHE A 701 -5.03 61.07 39.41
N GLU A 702 -5.39 62.29 38.97
CA GLU A 702 -6.72 62.60 38.40
C GLU A 702 -6.97 61.93 37.05
N LYS A 703 -5.94 61.56 36.29
CA LYS A 703 -6.08 60.74 35.08
C LYS A 703 -6.19 59.26 35.38
N GLY A 704 -5.96 58.82 36.62
CA GLY A 704 -6.05 57.42 37.02
C GLY A 704 -4.87 56.58 36.56
N ARG A 705 -3.70 57.20 36.37
CA ARG A 705 -2.46 56.44 36.19
C ARG A 705 -2.23 55.58 37.44
N GLN A 706 -1.59 54.43 37.27
CA GLN A 706 -1.18 53.63 38.39
C GLN A 706 0.10 54.24 38.99
N GLY A 707 0.05 54.58 40.28
CA GLY A 707 1.13 55.27 40.98
C GLY A 707 2.16 54.32 41.59
N SER A 708 1.78 53.08 41.89
CA SER A 708 2.60 52.10 42.59
C SER A 708 2.33 50.67 42.07
N PRO A 709 3.20 49.69 42.35
CA PRO A 709 2.90 48.28 42.08
C PRO A 709 1.65 47.80 42.83
N GLU A 710 1.39 48.31 44.03
CA GLU A 710 0.41 47.77 44.96
C GLU A 710 -1.02 48.23 44.67
N PHE A 711 -1.20 49.44 44.14
CA PHE A 711 -2.53 50.04 44.00
C PHE A 711 -2.74 50.79 42.68
N GLY A 712 -3.82 50.45 41.99
CA GLY A 712 -4.35 51.22 40.87
C GLY A 712 -5.82 51.55 41.09
N ALA A 713 -6.15 52.83 41.30
CA ALA A 713 -7.52 53.27 41.60
C ALA A 713 -8.53 52.82 40.54
N SER A 714 -8.17 52.88 39.26
CA SER A 714 -9.03 52.40 38.17
C SER A 714 -9.28 50.90 38.24
N PHE A 715 -8.24 50.08 38.46
CA PHE A 715 -8.39 48.63 38.61
C PHE A 715 -9.26 48.28 39.81
N TYR A 716 -8.96 48.89 40.97
CA TYR A 716 -9.62 48.60 42.23
C TYR A 716 -11.13 48.94 42.20
N TRP A 717 -11.51 50.07 41.62
CA TRP A 717 -12.91 50.43 41.43
C TRP A 717 -13.64 49.43 40.51
N HIS A 718 -13.02 48.99 39.41
CA HIS A 718 -13.65 48.01 38.50
C HIS A 718 -13.79 46.63 39.13
N ARG A 719 -12.91 46.26 40.07
CA ARG A 719 -12.91 44.94 40.71
C ARG A 719 -13.92 44.81 41.85
N TYR A 720 -14.23 45.87 42.59
CA TYR A 720 -15.02 45.81 43.82
C TYR A 720 -16.35 46.57 43.72
N THR A 721 -17.47 45.82 43.66
CA THR A 721 -18.81 46.37 43.45
C THR A 721 -19.34 47.22 44.61
N ASP A 722 -18.90 46.96 45.83
CA ASP A 722 -19.19 47.77 47.01
C ASP A 722 -18.50 49.14 46.94
N VAL A 723 -17.28 49.20 46.42
CA VAL A 723 -16.57 50.46 46.15
C VAL A 723 -17.26 51.26 45.05
N GLN A 724 -17.83 50.60 44.04
CA GLN A 724 -18.62 51.27 42.99
C GLN A 724 -19.91 51.91 43.52
N LYS A 725 -20.51 51.31 44.56
CA LYS A 725 -21.70 51.85 45.23
C LYS A 725 -21.36 53.03 46.13
N LEU A 726 -20.18 53.02 46.75
CA LEU A 726 -19.71 54.07 47.64
C LEU A 726 -19.12 55.27 46.89
N CYS A 727 -18.30 55.01 45.88
CA CYS A 727 -17.51 56.00 45.16
C CYS A 727 -17.99 56.15 43.72
N LYS A 728 -18.21 57.40 43.28
CA LYS A 728 -18.60 57.70 41.90
C LYS A 728 -17.49 57.33 40.92
N LEU A 729 -17.87 56.96 39.68
CA LEU A 729 -16.90 56.73 38.62
C LEU A 729 -16.02 57.98 38.42
N GLY A 730 -14.70 57.81 38.55
CA GLY A 730 -13.73 58.90 38.45
C GLY A 730 -13.36 59.57 39.79
N ASP A 731 -14.06 59.28 40.89
CA ASP A 731 -13.73 59.79 42.24
C ASP A 731 -12.58 59.00 42.86
N ARG A 732 -11.37 59.30 42.40
CA ARG A 732 -10.16 58.55 42.75
C ARG A 732 -9.77 58.73 44.20
N LEU A 733 -10.02 59.91 44.78
CA LEU A 733 -9.73 60.16 46.18
C LEU A 733 -10.61 59.29 47.10
N CYS A 734 -11.90 59.12 46.78
CA CYS A 734 -12.77 58.18 47.48
C CYS A 734 -12.24 56.74 47.40
N VAL A 735 -11.86 56.29 46.20
CA VAL A 735 -11.35 54.93 45.96
C VAL A 735 -10.02 54.69 46.69
N THR A 736 -9.11 55.66 46.65
CA THR A 736 -7.83 55.61 47.38
C THR A 736 -8.05 55.57 48.88
N ARG A 737 -8.96 56.38 49.42
CA ARG A 737 -9.31 56.31 50.85
C ARG A 737 -9.89 54.96 51.22
N HIS A 738 -10.79 54.40 50.41
CA HIS A 738 -11.30 53.06 50.66
C HIS A 738 -10.18 52.00 50.68
N TRP A 739 -9.21 52.08 49.77
CA TRP A 739 -8.05 51.19 49.77
C TRP A 739 -7.24 51.29 51.07
N LEU A 740 -6.93 52.52 51.49
CA LEU A 740 -6.11 52.76 52.68
C LEU A 740 -6.84 52.43 53.98
N ASP A 741 -8.15 52.75 54.07
CA ASP A 741 -8.94 52.61 55.29
C ASP A 741 -9.51 51.19 55.47
N TYR A 742 -9.75 50.46 54.37
CA TYR A 742 -10.42 49.15 54.41
C TYR A 742 -9.77 48.10 53.50
N GLY A 743 -9.26 48.51 52.34
CA GLY A 743 -8.77 47.58 51.32
C GLY A 743 -7.58 46.75 51.78
N ILE A 744 -6.61 47.40 52.42
CA ILE A 744 -5.43 46.73 52.99
C ILE A 744 -5.84 45.80 54.13
N GLU A 745 -6.61 46.30 55.11
CA GLU A 745 -7.09 45.52 56.25
C GLU A 745 -7.85 44.25 55.81
N GLN A 746 -8.63 44.35 54.73
CA GLN A 746 -9.41 43.24 54.18
C GLN A 746 -8.64 42.35 53.21
N GLY A 747 -7.34 42.59 53.00
CA GLY A 747 -6.50 41.79 52.10
C GLY A 747 -6.91 41.87 50.63
N ARG A 748 -7.59 42.94 50.21
CA ARG A 748 -8.06 43.12 48.83
C ARG A 748 -6.88 43.25 47.86
N GLN A 749 -7.12 42.87 46.61
CA GLN A 749 -6.17 43.04 45.53
C GLN A 749 -6.20 44.50 45.04
N GLY A 750 -5.12 45.24 45.29
CA GLY A 750 -5.02 46.67 44.97
C GLY A 750 -4.70 46.98 43.51
N SER A 751 -4.01 46.07 42.79
CA SER A 751 -3.61 46.25 41.39
C SER A 751 -3.62 44.92 40.61
N PRO A 752 -3.50 44.95 39.27
CA PRO A 752 -3.40 43.73 38.46
C PRO A 752 -2.23 42.81 38.84
N ASN A 753 -1.14 43.38 39.38
CA ASN A 753 0.13 42.68 39.59
C ASN A 753 0.45 42.48 41.09
N PHE A 754 -0.42 42.89 42.00
CA PHE A 754 -0.19 42.81 43.44
C PHE A 754 -1.44 42.38 44.21
N SER A 755 -1.31 41.34 45.04
CA SER A 755 -2.36 40.84 45.93
C SER A 755 -1.79 40.45 47.30
N LEU A 756 -2.21 41.16 48.35
CA LEU A 756 -1.84 40.83 49.74
C LEU A 756 -2.33 39.45 50.15
N TYR A 757 -3.51 39.07 49.68
CA TYR A 757 -4.04 37.73 49.88
C TYR A 757 -3.10 36.68 49.28
N SER A 758 -2.69 36.84 48.02
CA SER A 758 -1.78 35.88 47.36
C SER A 758 -0.40 35.88 47.97
N TYR A 759 0.09 37.03 48.42
CA TYR A 759 1.36 37.16 49.13
C TYR A 759 1.34 36.36 50.45
N MET A 760 0.36 36.60 51.32
CA MET A 760 0.18 35.82 52.56
C MET A 760 -0.09 34.33 52.28
N ALA A 761 -0.87 34.03 51.23
CA ALA A 761 -1.18 32.65 50.84
C ALA A 761 0.08 31.86 50.43
N ARG A 762 1.04 32.53 49.79
CA ARG A 762 2.26 31.93 49.25
C ARG A 762 3.32 31.70 50.33
N TYR A 763 3.36 32.55 51.35
CA TYR A 763 4.43 32.56 52.37
C TYR A 763 3.89 32.15 53.74
N SER A 764 4.01 30.86 54.07
CA SER A 764 3.54 30.29 55.34
C SER A 764 4.28 30.79 56.58
N ASP A 765 5.51 31.27 56.41
CA ASP A 765 6.29 31.93 57.46
C ASP A 765 5.69 33.28 57.88
N LEU A 766 5.17 34.07 56.93
CA LEU A 766 4.49 35.34 57.24
C LEU A 766 3.18 35.10 57.99
N ARG A 767 2.38 34.12 57.56
CA ARG A 767 1.15 33.72 58.28
C ARG A 767 1.45 33.26 59.70
N ARG A 768 2.54 32.50 59.89
CA ARG A 768 2.96 32.06 61.23
C ARG A 768 3.44 33.22 62.09
N ALA A 769 4.10 34.22 61.51
CA ALA A 769 4.65 35.36 62.23
C ALA A 769 3.59 36.43 62.56
N PHE A 770 2.66 36.71 61.64
CA PHE A 770 1.72 37.84 61.72
C PHE A 770 0.29 37.42 62.03
N GLY A 771 -0.06 36.14 61.85
CA GLY A 771 -1.42 35.61 61.84
C GLY A 771 -1.98 35.43 60.41
N GLU A 772 -3.05 34.65 60.26
CA GLU A 772 -3.61 34.27 58.94
C GLU A 772 -4.17 35.46 58.13
N GLU A 773 -4.65 36.53 58.80
CA GLU A 773 -5.40 37.63 58.16
C GLU A 773 -4.82 39.03 58.49
N ASN A 774 -3.57 39.10 58.98
CA ASN A 774 -2.92 40.37 59.32
C ASN A 774 -2.24 41.03 58.11
N TYR A 775 -3.05 41.53 57.19
CA TYR A 775 -2.59 42.09 55.92
C TYR A 775 -1.88 43.44 56.04
N GLU A 776 -2.14 44.21 57.10
CA GLU A 776 -1.43 45.47 57.39
C GLU A 776 0.06 45.23 57.71
N THR A 777 0.34 44.18 58.50
CA THR A 777 1.73 43.79 58.78
C THR A 777 2.37 43.17 57.53
N ALA A 778 1.59 42.45 56.71
CA ALA A 778 2.05 41.86 55.46
C ALA A 778 2.44 42.91 54.40
N ILE A 779 1.66 43.99 54.24
CA ILE A 779 2.02 45.07 53.31
C ILE A 779 3.25 45.84 53.81
N THR A 780 3.41 45.98 55.13
CA THR A 780 4.63 46.58 55.72
C THR A 780 5.85 45.71 55.44
N HIS A 781 5.74 44.39 55.64
CA HIS A 781 6.81 43.44 55.28
C HIS A 781 7.15 43.50 53.79
N TRP A 782 6.16 43.63 52.92
CA TRP A 782 6.37 43.77 51.49
C TRP A 782 7.26 44.97 51.15
N PHE A 783 7.02 46.14 51.76
CA PHE A 783 7.86 47.31 51.54
C PHE A 783 9.26 47.19 52.16
N ASP A 784 9.38 46.55 53.33
CA ASP A 784 10.65 46.51 54.04
C ASP A 784 11.58 45.39 53.56
N ASN A 785 11.02 44.24 53.14
CA ASN A 785 11.78 43.01 52.87
C ASN A 785 11.26 42.20 51.67
N GLY A 786 10.31 42.71 50.89
CA GLY A 786 9.57 41.95 49.86
C GLY A 786 10.40 41.51 48.64
N GLU A 787 10.05 42.02 47.45
CA GLU A 787 10.69 41.63 46.19
C GLU A 787 12.19 42.00 46.14
N GLU A 788 12.53 43.19 46.63
CA GLU A 788 13.88 43.74 46.45
C GLU A 788 14.96 43.12 47.36
N LEU A 789 14.60 42.56 48.53
CA LEU A 789 15.56 41.97 49.48
C LEU A 789 15.47 40.44 49.55
N GLU A 790 14.26 39.87 49.53
CA GLU A 790 14.05 38.43 49.71
C GLU A 790 13.54 37.73 48.43
N GLY A 791 13.33 38.47 47.33
CA GLY A 791 12.85 37.91 46.06
C GLY A 791 11.43 37.35 46.16
N ARG A 792 10.61 37.85 47.09
CA ARG A 792 9.26 37.34 47.30
C ARG A 792 8.30 37.84 46.22
N ASN A 793 7.31 37.02 45.89
CA ASN A 793 6.35 37.24 44.82
C ASN A 793 4.94 37.52 45.39
N ALA A 794 4.50 38.77 45.27
CA ALA A 794 3.15 39.23 45.63
C ALA A 794 2.16 39.23 44.46
N SER A 795 2.56 38.70 43.30
CA SER A 795 1.67 38.57 42.14
C SER A 795 0.48 37.64 42.46
N PRO A 796 -0.73 37.98 41.99
CA PRO A 796 -1.91 37.16 42.17
C PRO A 796 -1.70 35.71 41.73
N THR A 797 -2.14 34.76 42.56
CA THR A 797 -2.17 33.32 42.22
C THR A 797 -3.39 32.98 41.35
N SER A 798 -3.29 31.90 40.57
CA SER A 798 -4.30 31.43 39.61
C SER A 798 -5.65 30.95 40.19
N SER A 799 -6.04 31.37 41.39
CA SER A 799 -7.44 31.40 41.79
C SER A 799 -8.22 32.53 41.11
N ASP A 800 -7.53 33.47 40.47
CA ASP A 800 -8.09 34.45 39.52
C ASP A 800 -7.52 34.16 38.11
N LYS A 801 -8.12 33.25 37.34
CA LYS A 801 -7.54 32.75 36.06
C LYS A 801 -7.83 33.62 34.83
N VAL A 802 -6.82 33.78 33.97
CA VAL A 802 -6.95 33.93 32.51
C VAL A 802 -6.29 32.71 31.84
N GLU A 803 -6.93 32.15 30.79
CA GLU A 803 -6.58 30.88 30.14
C GLU A 803 -5.51 31.03 29.03
N VAL A 804 -4.50 30.14 28.99
CA VAL A 804 -3.45 30.08 27.95
C VAL A 804 -3.85 29.10 26.84
N SER A 805 -3.69 29.49 25.56
CA SER A 805 -4.13 28.68 24.41
C SER A 805 -3.02 27.80 23.81
N GLY A 806 -3.11 26.48 24.02
CA GLY A 806 -2.19 25.47 23.47
C GLY A 806 -2.25 25.32 21.93
N PRO A 807 -1.28 24.65 21.27
CA PRO A 807 -1.29 24.49 19.81
C PRO A 807 -2.56 23.79 19.29
N ALA A 808 -3.18 24.35 18.25
CA ALA A 808 -4.34 23.75 17.59
C ALA A 808 -3.99 23.20 16.20
N ARG A 809 -4.58 22.09 15.80
CA ARG A 809 -4.39 21.46 14.48
C ARG A 809 -5.72 21.45 13.72
N ALA A 810 -5.68 21.86 12.46
CA ALA A 810 -6.79 21.82 11.52
C ALA A 810 -6.40 20.95 10.32
N GLY A 811 -7.12 19.85 10.08
CA GLY A 811 -6.87 18.93 8.96
C GLY A 811 -6.18 17.61 9.34
N GLY A 812 -5.94 16.76 8.35
CA GLY A 812 -5.60 15.34 8.50
C GLY A 812 -4.11 14.97 8.41
N GLY A 813 -3.85 13.72 8.00
CA GLY A 813 -2.52 13.11 7.98
C GLY A 813 -1.83 13.03 6.61
N GLY A 814 -2.51 13.45 5.53
CA GLY A 814 -1.97 13.43 4.16
C GLY A 814 -0.83 14.42 3.95
N GLY A 815 -0.26 14.43 2.74
CA GLY A 815 0.78 15.37 2.33
C GLY A 815 2.15 15.22 3.01
N GLY A 816 3.13 15.96 2.48
CA GLY A 816 4.46 16.11 3.07
C GLY A 816 4.46 17.15 4.20
N PHE A 817 5.28 16.94 5.23
CA PHE A 817 5.41 17.89 6.34
C PHE A 817 6.14 19.16 5.91
N TRP A 818 5.69 20.31 6.41
CA TRP A 818 6.35 21.60 6.22
C TRP A 818 6.30 22.45 7.50
N SER A 819 7.23 23.40 7.61
CA SER A 819 7.37 24.27 8.77
C SER A 819 8.03 25.58 8.38
N ASP A 820 7.43 26.71 8.77
CA ASP A 820 7.96 28.04 8.51
C ASP A 820 8.97 28.50 9.57
N MET A 821 9.29 27.65 10.55
CA MET A 821 10.16 28.00 11.70
C MET A 821 11.48 28.65 11.30
N ALA A 822 12.11 28.20 10.21
CA ALA A 822 13.38 28.76 9.74
C ALA A 822 13.26 30.21 9.23
N THR A 823 12.13 30.56 8.59
CA THR A 823 11.86 31.93 8.12
C THR A 823 11.26 32.79 9.23
N CYS A 824 10.43 32.18 10.07
CA CYS A 824 9.68 32.83 11.14
C CYS A 824 10.55 33.18 12.36
N LYS A 825 11.56 32.37 12.71
CA LYS A 825 12.46 32.63 13.86
C LYS A 825 11.73 32.94 15.19
N ASN A 826 10.64 32.21 15.48
CA ASN A 826 9.75 32.41 16.64
C ASN A 826 9.00 33.75 16.67
N GLU A 827 8.94 34.46 15.55
CA GLU A 827 8.13 35.67 15.40
C GLU A 827 6.65 35.34 15.11
N TYR A 828 5.91 36.38 14.71
CA TYR A 828 4.48 36.33 14.42
C TYR A 828 4.17 36.56 12.94
N VAL A 829 3.00 36.09 12.52
CA VAL A 829 2.48 36.31 11.17
C VAL A 829 2.17 37.80 10.94
N THR A 830 2.74 38.35 9.87
CA THR A 830 2.57 39.76 9.41
C THR A 830 1.82 39.87 8.08
N GLY A 831 1.47 38.75 7.45
CA GLY A 831 0.74 38.69 6.19
C GLY A 831 0.54 37.25 5.73
N PHE A 832 -0.33 37.05 4.74
CA PHE A 832 -0.62 35.73 4.18
C PHE A 832 -1.13 35.84 2.75
N ARG A 833 -0.86 34.78 1.96
CA ARG A 833 -1.47 34.51 0.67
C ARG A 833 -2.21 33.19 0.72
N ILE A 834 -3.39 33.16 0.12
CA ILE A 834 -4.24 31.97 0.11
C ILE A 834 -4.77 31.73 -1.30
N GLY A 835 -4.63 30.48 -1.76
CA GLY A 835 -5.39 29.94 -2.86
C GLY A 835 -6.37 28.91 -2.32
N ALA A 836 -7.66 29.10 -2.57
CA ALA A 836 -8.70 28.20 -2.09
C ALA A 836 -9.87 28.12 -3.09
N GLY A 837 -10.41 26.91 -3.25
CA GLY A 837 -11.65 26.61 -3.94
C GLY A 837 -12.64 25.96 -2.97
N ARG A 838 -12.98 24.68 -3.21
CA ARG A 838 -13.81 23.89 -2.27
C ARG A 838 -13.08 23.56 -0.96
N VAL A 839 -11.75 23.53 -0.99
CA VAL A 839 -10.84 23.40 0.15
C VAL A 839 -9.73 24.45 0.03
N VAL A 840 -8.90 24.61 1.06
CA VAL A 840 -7.68 25.42 0.95
C VAL A 840 -6.65 24.64 0.16
N ASP A 841 -6.22 25.18 -0.98
CA ASP A 841 -5.33 24.47 -1.91
C ASP A 841 -3.86 24.79 -1.62
N ARG A 842 -3.58 26.05 -1.27
CA ARG A 842 -2.22 26.55 -1.01
C ARG A 842 -2.21 27.74 -0.07
N VAL A 843 -1.12 27.87 0.67
CA VAL A 843 -0.86 29.01 1.57
C VAL A 843 0.59 29.46 1.46
N GLN A 844 0.80 30.74 1.78
CA GLN A 844 2.13 31.30 2.02
C GLN A 844 2.00 32.34 3.13
N PHE A 845 2.83 32.27 4.18
CA PHE A 845 2.80 33.25 5.27
C PHE A 845 3.98 34.21 5.19
N ARG A 846 3.76 35.44 5.65
CA ARG A 846 4.78 36.49 5.74
C ARG A 846 5.12 36.74 7.19
N TYR A 847 6.40 36.86 7.49
CA TYR A 847 6.97 37.16 8.80
C TYR A 847 7.76 38.47 8.73
N PRO A 848 8.25 39.03 9.86
CA PRO A 848 9.13 40.19 9.82
C PRO A 848 10.34 40.00 8.89
N GLY A 849 10.85 38.77 8.77
CA GLY A 849 11.95 38.38 7.86
C GLY A 849 11.58 38.14 6.40
N GLY A 850 10.31 38.32 6.00
CA GLY A 850 9.86 38.14 4.61
C GLY A 850 8.87 36.99 4.40
N TRP A 851 8.63 36.63 3.14
CA TRP A 851 7.71 35.54 2.76
C TRP A 851 8.37 34.17 2.96
N ALA A 852 7.69 33.26 3.65
CA ALA A 852 8.09 31.86 3.76
C ALA A 852 7.84 31.09 2.45
N PRO A 853 8.39 29.87 2.29
CA PRO A 853 8.12 29.03 1.12
C PRO A 853 6.62 28.76 0.94
N ARG A 854 6.18 28.70 -0.32
CA ARG A 854 4.80 28.32 -0.69
C ARG A 854 4.52 26.87 -0.31
N GLN A 855 3.32 26.61 0.20
CA GLN A 855 2.85 25.26 0.55
C GLN A 855 1.55 24.95 -0.21
N GLY A 856 1.43 23.76 -0.81
CA GLY A 856 0.24 23.31 -1.57
C GLY A 856 0.39 23.36 -3.11
N GLY A 857 -0.71 23.22 -3.87
CA GLY A 857 -0.71 23.16 -5.34
C GLY A 857 -1.16 24.47 -6.03
N GLY A 858 -0.48 24.85 -7.11
CA GLY A 858 -0.80 26.00 -7.99
C GLY A 858 0.07 27.26 -7.79
N ASP A 859 0.04 28.16 -8.78
CA ASP A 859 1.03 29.25 -8.94
C ASP A 859 0.45 30.68 -8.84
N THR A 860 -0.87 30.84 -8.79
CA THR A 860 -1.54 32.14 -8.71
C THR A 860 -2.00 32.46 -7.28
N TRP A 861 -2.13 33.73 -6.90
CA TRP A 861 -2.59 34.12 -5.56
C TRP A 861 -3.83 35.02 -5.64
N PRO A 862 -5.04 34.44 -5.53
CA PRO A 862 -6.28 35.23 -5.49
C PRO A 862 -6.37 36.12 -4.24
N VAL A 863 -5.73 35.70 -3.15
CA VAL A 863 -5.65 36.45 -1.89
C VAL A 863 -4.18 36.72 -1.58
N ASP A 864 -3.85 38.00 -1.40
CA ASP A 864 -2.55 38.48 -0.96
C ASP A 864 -2.76 39.63 0.05
N VAL A 865 -2.44 39.36 1.32
CA VAL A 865 -2.68 40.30 2.42
C VAL A 865 -1.38 40.54 3.16
N THR A 866 -0.98 41.80 3.25
CA THR A 866 0.02 42.27 4.22
C THR A 866 -0.68 43.07 5.31
N LEU A 867 -0.45 42.73 6.58
CA LEU A 867 -1.09 43.40 7.70
C LEU A 867 -0.47 44.79 7.91
N PRO A 868 -1.30 45.84 8.11
CA PRO A 868 -0.86 47.15 8.56
C PRO A 868 0.01 47.10 9.82
N LYS A 869 0.90 48.08 9.97
CA LYS A 869 1.77 48.23 11.15
C LYS A 869 0.93 48.29 12.43
N GLY A 870 1.23 47.43 13.41
CA GLY A 870 0.50 47.33 14.68
C GLY A 870 -0.74 46.42 14.65
N GLN A 871 -1.13 45.90 13.48
CA GLN A 871 -2.20 44.92 13.35
C GLN A 871 -1.63 43.50 13.37
N TYR A 872 -2.22 42.62 14.18
CA TYR A 872 -1.81 41.22 14.31
C TYR A 872 -3.02 40.31 14.51
N ILE A 873 -2.86 39.03 14.18
CA ILE A 873 -3.93 38.04 14.26
C ILE A 873 -4.08 37.55 15.71
N VAL A 874 -5.31 37.56 16.21
CA VAL A 874 -5.68 37.15 17.58
C VAL A 874 -6.66 35.97 17.61
N ARG A 875 -7.25 35.62 16.46
CA ARG A 875 -8.16 34.49 16.35
C ARG A 875 -8.14 33.92 14.93
N VAL A 876 -8.20 32.59 14.85
CA VAL A 876 -8.36 31.83 13.60
C VAL A 876 -9.63 31.00 13.69
N ASP A 877 -10.55 31.21 12.76
CA ASP A 877 -11.71 30.33 12.58
C ASP A 877 -11.41 29.41 11.40
N TYR A 878 -11.61 28.11 11.55
CA TYR A 878 -11.33 27.14 10.49
C TYR A 878 -12.44 26.09 10.38
N ARG A 879 -12.47 25.40 9.24
CA ARG A 879 -13.20 24.14 9.09
C ARG A 879 -12.26 23.10 8.53
N SER A 880 -12.32 21.88 9.07
CA SER A 880 -11.44 20.81 8.60
C SER A 880 -12.00 19.41 8.81
N GLY A 881 -11.69 18.51 7.89
CA GLY A 881 -11.84 17.06 7.99
C GLY A 881 -10.50 16.36 7.72
N SER A 882 -10.42 15.57 6.64
CA SER A 882 -9.16 15.00 6.15
C SER A 882 -8.22 16.05 5.54
N LEU A 883 -8.76 17.18 5.08
CA LEU A 883 -8.07 18.35 4.54
C LEU A 883 -8.52 19.62 5.30
N VAL A 884 -7.86 20.75 5.04
CA VAL A 884 -8.31 22.06 5.52
C VAL A 884 -9.36 22.61 4.55
N ASP A 885 -10.63 22.56 4.96
CA ASP A 885 -11.75 22.99 4.13
C ASP A 885 -11.88 24.51 4.05
N GLN A 886 -11.62 25.22 5.16
CA GLN A 886 -11.78 26.68 5.24
C GLN A 886 -10.90 27.31 6.31
N VAL A 887 -10.47 28.55 6.10
CA VAL A 887 -9.79 29.37 7.12
C VAL A 887 -10.20 30.85 7.06
N SER A 888 -10.29 31.49 8.22
CA SER A 888 -10.47 32.94 8.40
C SER A 888 -9.56 33.45 9.52
N PHE A 889 -9.13 34.72 9.42
CA PHE A 889 -8.30 35.37 10.44
C PHE A 889 -8.97 36.62 10.97
N THR A 890 -9.01 36.77 12.29
CA THR A 890 -9.47 37.98 12.97
C THR A 890 -8.31 38.64 13.69
N THR A 891 -8.18 39.94 13.52
CA THR A 891 -7.07 40.74 14.07
C THR A 891 -7.43 41.44 15.37
N ASN A 892 -6.43 41.96 16.08
CA ASN A 892 -6.56 42.73 17.33
C ASN A 892 -7.44 43.99 17.21
N THR A 893 -7.72 44.46 16.00
CA THR A 893 -8.61 45.60 15.72
C THR A 893 -10.04 45.17 15.35
N GLY A 894 -10.34 43.87 15.42
CA GLY A 894 -11.64 43.31 15.04
C GLY A 894 -11.81 43.06 13.54
N ARG A 895 -10.86 43.47 12.69
CA ARG A 895 -10.94 43.18 11.24
C ARG A 895 -10.81 41.69 10.96
N LYS A 896 -11.73 41.17 10.15
CA LYS A 896 -11.79 39.77 9.71
C LYS A 896 -11.40 39.63 8.24
N TYR A 897 -10.63 38.58 7.94
CA TYR A 897 -10.20 38.19 6.60
C TYR A 897 -10.67 36.75 6.32
N GLY A 898 -11.37 36.53 5.21
CA GLY A 898 -12.03 35.26 4.88
C GLY A 898 -13.54 35.27 5.21
N PRO A 899 -14.21 34.12 5.09
CA PRO A 899 -13.63 32.78 4.93
C PRO A 899 -13.05 32.51 3.55
N TYR A 900 -11.94 31.76 3.52
CA TYR A 900 -11.32 31.24 2.31
C TYR A 900 -11.44 29.71 2.30
N GLY A 901 -12.09 29.15 1.29
CA GLY A 901 -12.42 27.72 1.20
C GLY A 901 -13.92 27.43 1.38
N GLY A 902 -14.31 26.15 1.28
CA GLY A 902 -15.70 25.70 1.25
C GLY A 902 -16.31 25.34 2.61
N GLY A 903 -17.60 24.97 2.62
CA GLY A 903 -18.34 24.63 3.84
C GLY A 903 -18.10 23.23 4.41
N GLY A 904 -17.14 22.48 3.87
CA GLY A 904 -16.80 21.11 4.32
C GLY A 904 -16.20 21.08 5.74
N GLY A 905 -15.96 19.87 6.25
CA GLY A 905 -15.31 19.65 7.54
C GLY A 905 -16.10 20.12 8.76
N SER A 906 -15.52 19.92 9.94
CA SER A 906 -16.07 20.40 11.22
C SER A 906 -15.49 21.77 11.56
N PRO A 907 -16.29 22.72 12.10
CA PRO A 907 -15.79 24.01 12.51
C PRO A 907 -14.88 23.89 13.74
N GLY A 908 -13.85 24.73 13.78
CA GLY A 908 -12.95 24.88 14.90
C GLY A 908 -12.48 26.32 15.04
N VAL A 909 -12.04 26.67 16.24
CA VAL A 909 -11.54 28.00 16.56
C VAL A 909 -10.22 27.85 17.27
N TYR A 910 -9.24 28.65 16.86
CA TYR A 910 -8.03 28.89 17.63
C TYR A 910 -8.04 30.33 18.13
N GLN A 911 -8.13 30.48 19.45
CA GLN A 911 -7.96 31.77 20.11
C GLN A 911 -6.46 31.91 20.44
N VAL A 912 -5.86 33.04 20.08
CA VAL A 912 -4.50 33.36 20.51
C VAL A 912 -4.54 33.74 21.98
N THR A 913 -3.53 33.33 22.76
CA THR A 913 -3.43 33.69 24.18
C THR A 913 -3.55 35.21 24.36
N PRO A 914 -4.37 35.72 25.30
CA PRO A 914 -4.50 37.16 25.52
C PRO A 914 -3.14 37.84 25.75
N GLY A 915 -2.84 38.88 24.97
CA GLY A 915 -1.55 39.57 24.99
C GLY A 915 -0.50 39.04 24.01
N GLU A 916 -0.73 37.88 23.39
CA GLU A 916 0.18 37.27 22.40
C GLU A 916 -0.30 37.45 20.94
N LYS A 917 0.49 36.94 19.98
CA LYS A 917 0.23 37.00 18.53
C LYS A 917 0.22 35.60 17.92
N LEU A 918 -0.42 35.42 16.77
CA LEU A 918 -0.33 34.17 16.00
C LEU A 918 1.12 33.93 15.55
N GLY A 919 1.72 32.83 16.02
CA GLY A 919 3.12 32.48 15.83
C GLY A 919 3.41 31.70 14.54
N CYS A 920 4.56 31.00 14.52
CA CYS A 920 5.04 30.29 13.34
C CYS A 920 4.10 29.17 12.88
N MET A 921 3.87 29.13 11.56
CA MET A 921 2.97 28.18 10.93
C MET A 921 3.72 26.89 10.56
N ARG A 922 3.03 25.76 10.69
CA ARG A 922 3.53 24.44 10.27
C ARG A 922 2.37 23.55 9.88
N GLY A 923 2.62 22.52 9.08
CA GLY A 923 1.53 21.76 8.51
C GLY A 923 1.94 20.55 7.71
N ARG A 924 0.99 20.08 6.90
CA ARG A 924 1.22 19.10 5.85
C ARG A 924 0.49 19.54 4.58
N ALA A 925 1.09 19.31 3.43
CA ALA A 925 0.51 19.68 2.14
C ALA A 925 0.94 18.72 1.01
N GLY A 926 0.04 18.52 0.05
CA GLY A 926 0.27 17.90 -1.25
C GLY A 926 -0.23 18.82 -2.36
N SER A 927 -1.14 18.32 -3.20
CA SER A 927 -1.87 19.15 -4.18
C SER A 927 -2.86 20.12 -3.51
N SER A 928 -3.31 19.82 -2.30
CA SER A 928 -4.15 20.68 -1.44
C SER A 928 -3.57 20.76 -0.02
N MET A 929 -4.15 21.61 0.84
CA MET A 929 -3.70 21.75 2.22
C MET A 929 -4.26 20.65 3.11
N ASP A 930 -3.42 19.68 3.46
CA ASP A 930 -3.80 18.57 4.33
C ASP A 930 -3.95 19.00 5.79
N ARG A 931 -3.03 19.83 6.31
CA ARG A 931 -3.08 20.28 7.71
C ARG A 931 -2.40 21.62 7.97
N LEU A 932 -3.01 22.45 8.80
CA LEU A 932 -2.42 23.64 9.44
C LEU A 932 -2.32 23.45 10.96
N THR A 933 -1.26 23.98 11.56
CA THR A 933 -1.08 24.02 13.01
C THR A 933 -0.86 25.46 13.46
N PHE A 934 -1.67 25.91 14.41
CA PHE A 934 -1.66 27.27 14.95
C PHE A 934 -0.99 27.29 16.34
N THR A 935 -0.27 28.37 16.61
CA THR A 935 0.47 28.60 17.86
C THR A 935 0.42 30.07 18.26
N SER A 936 0.65 30.37 19.53
CA SER A 936 0.88 31.73 20.02
C SER A 936 2.39 31.95 20.25
N THR A 937 2.83 33.21 20.30
CA THR A 937 4.26 33.60 20.38
C THR A 937 4.92 33.47 21.76
N GLY A 938 4.17 33.24 22.84
CA GLY A 938 4.71 33.22 24.20
C GLY A 938 5.64 32.03 24.51
N PRO A 939 6.47 32.15 25.56
CA PRO A 939 7.28 31.04 26.05
C PRO A 939 6.34 29.92 26.54
N ARG A 940 6.65 28.69 26.12
CA ARG A 940 5.90 27.50 26.55
C ARG A 940 6.67 26.73 27.59
#